data_AF-A0A3A4F5G6-F1
#
_entry.id   AF-A0A3A4F5G6-F1
#
_cell.length_a   1.000
_cell.length_b   1.000
_cell.length_c   1.000
_cell.angle_alpha   90.00
_cell.angle_beta   90.00
_cell.angle_gamma   90.00
#
_symmetry.space_group_name_H-M   'P 1'
#
loop_
_entity.id
_entity.type
_entity.pdbx_description
1 polymer ?
#
loop_
_entity_poly.entity_id
_entity_poly.type
_entity_poly.pdbx_seq_one_letter_code
_entity_poly.pdbx_strand_id
1 'polypeptide(L)'
;MVKRLVMGAEVAQKAIRSLSAIPAADTALARAVIGADRMLAPGNATDLSPKKSALGSFREKVATVLFEANRGGAMKLLDQLDPETINDAATLEHLALRFTKLKEYSAARLLRERAAVLEPENPLRWVALSRSLQRNSWGAVVHDPVAGLEHGPSADTAAARDALANAQQIAPDNASVLHERGKLEFAGGDWTTGLSLMRDAAEMEPKAQWWSDLAAAYRKPHVAELDKSFDAYERALQLKPSSPTAFRGLLLMGCRADQDWARLWRNAERFEGARTRRGRGTRLGLMTVLRPMFADGAADADISAALVRLKVAAVKGHRLSWPTTSLLIYRLHFAQRMQPGFALRRHQAERTIAWLGTASAAHSRHRQKLLSALLYLERYEEAQQLIDPMPWEPSSTPERHRLEKMAADVHLIQGRPAPLVDYARARAQDLPLPNEETFRSLIAGQRVAVVGPADTGDRLGEMIDSYDVVIRPRLMTEFNDDDAARLGSRTDISYFSGRDLTDFMPVARDAVDSGELKMVVGRGLSMSSFTDEQPDWLRFYRHDFSLGFHGPPMGIGRILYDVLQFEPAQIGLFNIDFFTGQTAFGAGYREDKDSGLGPYSIVNEILLAHDLVFEHRLTKAIAASGVLTGHGVAGDVMGLSEADYLQSLTESPALRTRIR
;
A
#
# COMPACT_ATOMS: atom_id res chain seq x y z
N MET A 1 -1.66 -26.60 1.82
CA MET A 1 -1.11 -26.48 3.19
C MET A 1 -1.78 -25.34 3.97
N VAL A 2 -1.75 -24.09 3.48
CA VAL A 2 -2.38 -22.93 4.15
C VAL A 2 -3.86 -23.14 4.50
N LYS A 3 -4.69 -23.63 3.57
CA LYS A 3 -6.12 -23.91 3.85
C LYS A 3 -6.34 -24.87 5.04
N ARG A 4 -5.52 -25.94 5.15
CA ARG A 4 -5.61 -26.88 6.28
C ARG A 4 -5.14 -26.26 7.60
N LEU A 5 -4.13 -25.39 7.55
CA LEU A 5 -3.65 -24.65 8.71
C LEU A 5 -4.69 -23.64 9.22
N VAL A 6 -5.34 -22.91 8.30
CA VAL A 6 -6.42 -21.97 8.65
C VAL A 6 -7.60 -22.72 9.26
N MET A 7 -8.07 -23.80 8.62
CA MET A 7 -9.17 -24.61 9.19
C MET A 7 -8.81 -25.21 10.55
N GLY A 8 -7.56 -25.67 10.73
CA GLY A 8 -7.09 -26.18 12.02
C GLY A 8 -7.04 -25.10 13.11
N ALA A 9 -6.59 -23.89 12.75
CA ALA A 9 -6.58 -22.74 13.64
C ALA A 9 -7.99 -22.31 14.04
N GLU A 10 -8.95 -22.31 13.12
CA GLU A 10 -10.36 -22.00 13.41
C GLU A 10 -11.00 -23.03 14.37
N VAL A 11 -10.75 -24.33 14.15
CA VAL A 11 -11.23 -25.38 15.07
C VAL A 11 -10.64 -25.20 16.46
N ALA A 12 -9.34 -24.91 16.55
CA ALA A 12 -8.68 -24.65 17.82
C ALA A 12 -9.22 -23.37 18.49
N GLN A 13 -9.48 -22.30 17.73
CA GLN A 13 -10.09 -21.08 18.22
C GLN A 13 -11.49 -21.33 18.79
N LYS A 14 -12.34 -22.10 18.08
CA LYS A 14 -13.68 -22.46 18.56
C LYS A 14 -13.63 -23.29 19.84
N ALA A 15 -12.71 -24.26 19.90
CA ALA A 15 -12.51 -25.08 21.09
C ALA A 15 -12.08 -24.22 22.29
N ILE A 16 -11.12 -23.30 22.10
CA ILE A 16 -10.68 -22.36 23.14
C ILE A 16 -11.82 -21.47 23.60
N ARG A 17 -12.59 -20.88 22.68
CA ARG A 17 -13.74 -20.03 23.04
C ARG A 17 -14.77 -20.79 23.88
N SER A 18 -15.01 -22.05 23.55
CA SER A 18 -15.93 -22.91 24.30
C SER A 18 -15.40 -23.22 25.70
N LEU A 19 -14.10 -23.52 25.82
CA LEU A 19 -13.46 -23.78 27.12
C LEU A 19 -13.31 -22.53 27.98
N SER A 20 -13.10 -21.35 27.37
CA SER A 20 -12.97 -20.08 28.08
C SER A 20 -14.28 -19.62 28.73
N ALA A 21 -15.42 -20.22 28.37
CA ALA A 21 -16.70 -19.96 29.04
C ALA A 21 -16.76 -20.58 30.45
N ILE A 22 -15.86 -21.52 30.78
CA ILE A 22 -15.77 -22.11 32.10
C ILE A 22 -15.01 -21.14 33.03
N PRO A 23 -15.57 -20.73 34.19
CA PRO A 23 -14.89 -19.85 35.13
C PRO A 23 -13.48 -20.36 35.50
N ALA A 24 -12.49 -19.46 35.50
CA ALA A 24 -11.07 -19.72 35.77
C ALA A 24 -10.32 -20.60 34.74
N ALA A 25 -11.00 -21.30 33.83
CA ALA A 25 -10.35 -22.10 32.79
C ALA A 25 -9.60 -21.22 31.78
N ASP A 26 -10.09 -20.01 31.52
CA ASP A 26 -9.47 -19.04 30.62
C ASP A 26 -8.04 -18.65 31.04
N THR A 27 -7.84 -18.32 32.32
CA THR A 27 -6.53 -17.93 32.86
C THR A 27 -5.59 -19.13 32.92
N ALA A 28 -6.11 -20.31 33.28
CA ALA A 28 -5.36 -21.56 33.26
C ALA A 28 -4.91 -21.94 31.84
N LEU A 29 -5.76 -21.76 30.83
CA LEU A 29 -5.42 -21.97 29.42
C LEU A 29 -4.34 -20.99 28.94
N ALA A 30 -4.43 -19.71 29.32
CA ALA A 30 -3.40 -18.72 28.98
C ALA A 30 -2.04 -19.11 29.57
N ARG A 31 -2.01 -19.50 30.86
CA ARG A 31 -0.79 -19.99 31.53
C ARG A 31 -0.27 -21.28 30.90
N ALA A 32 -1.15 -22.22 30.54
CA ALA A 32 -0.76 -23.47 29.89
C ALA A 32 -0.13 -23.24 28.51
N VAL A 33 -0.67 -22.29 27.71
CA VAL A 33 -0.07 -21.89 26.42
C VAL A 33 1.34 -21.32 26.61
N ILE A 34 1.57 -20.54 27.67
CA ILE A 34 2.90 -20.00 28.00
C ILE A 34 3.85 -21.11 28.49
N GLY A 35 3.37 -21.99 29.38
CA GLY A 35 4.17 -23.08 29.94
C GLY A 35 4.57 -24.12 28.89
N ALA A 36 3.67 -24.48 27.98
CA ALA A 36 3.95 -25.42 26.89
C ALA A 36 5.03 -24.89 25.94
N ASP A 37 5.09 -23.58 25.72
CA ASP A 37 6.09 -22.96 24.87
C ASP A 37 7.50 -22.98 25.49
N ARG A 38 7.59 -22.71 26.80
CA ARG A 38 8.85 -22.85 27.57
C ARG A 38 9.45 -24.25 27.45
N MET A 39 8.62 -25.29 27.58
CA MET A 39 9.08 -26.68 27.48
C MET A 39 9.52 -27.10 26.08
N LEU A 40 9.00 -26.43 25.04
CA LEU A 40 9.14 -26.89 23.65
C LEU A 40 10.08 -26.03 22.80
N ALA A 41 10.47 -24.85 23.28
CA ALA A 41 11.30 -23.88 22.55
C ALA A 41 12.26 -23.06 23.46
N PRO A 42 13.07 -23.69 24.34
CA PRO A 42 13.87 -22.97 25.34
C PRO A 42 14.97 -22.04 24.77
N GLY A 43 15.41 -22.23 23.52
CA GLY A 43 16.55 -21.50 22.93
C GLY A 43 16.22 -20.35 21.98
N ASN A 44 14.95 -19.96 21.83
CA ASN A 44 14.55 -19.01 20.77
C ASN A 44 14.53 -17.53 21.19
N ALA A 45 14.59 -17.24 22.50
CA ALA A 45 14.52 -15.89 23.05
C ALA A 45 15.88 -15.21 23.24
N THR A 46 16.98 -15.96 23.09
CA THR A 46 18.34 -15.54 23.48
C THR A 46 19.31 -15.42 22.30
N ASP A 47 18.90 -15.84 21.10
CA ASP A 47 19.84 -16.01 19.99
C ASP A 47 19.57 -14.98 18.86
N LEU A 48 20.65 -14.42 18.32
CA LEU A 48 20.63 -13.32 17.33
C LEU A 48 20.17 -13.80 15.95
N SER A 49 20.29 -15.10 15.70
CA SER A 49 19.89 -15.76 14.46
C SER A 49 19.69 -17.26 14.67
N PRO A 50 18.82 -17.74 15.58
CA PRO A 50 18.60 -19.16 15.69
C PRO A 50 18.00 -19.61 14.36
N LYS A 51 18.65 -20.57 13.70
CA LYS A 51 18.05 -21.30 12.59
C LYS A 51 16.80 -22.00 13.15
N LYS A 52 15.66 -21.30 13.15
CA LYS A 52 14.40 -21.83 13.66
C LYS A 52 14.11 -23.11 12.90
N SER A 53 14.08 -24.23 13.62
CA SER A 53 13.58 -25.47 13.03
C SER A 53 12.14 -25.22 12.55
N ALA A 54 11.74 -25.85 11.45
CA ALA A 54 10.39 -25.70 10.92
C ALA A 54 9.31 -26.03 11.98
N LEU A 55 9.63 -27.00 12.86
CA LEU A 55 8.78 -27.40 13.97
C LEU A 55 8.70 -26.32 15.07
N GLY A 56 9.81 -25.69 15.45
CA GLY A 56 9.83 -24.60 16.42
C GLY A 56 9.01 -23.40 15.94
N SER A 57 9.20 -22.97 14.69
CA SER A 57 8.40 -21.89 14.10
C SER A 57 6.91 -22.23 14.01
N PHE A 58 6.57 -23.50 13.76
CA PHE A 58 5.18 -23.94 13.74
C PHE A 58 4.54 -23.87 15.13
N ARG A 59 5.24 -24.36 16.17
CA ARG A 59 4.76 -24.34 17.56
C ARG A 59 4.54 -22.93 18.09
N GLU A 60 5.49 -22.02 17.86
CA GLU A 60 5.38 -20.60 18.25
C GLU A 60 4.13 -19.93 17.63
N LYS A 61 3.86 -20.23 16.35
CA LYS A 61 2.65 -19.75 15.65
C LYS A 61 1.38 -20.31 16.26
N VAL A 62 1.36 -21.60 16.58
CA VAL A 62 0.22 -22.23 17.26
C VAL A 62 -0.01 -21.57 18.61
N ALA A 63 1.02 -21.46 19.46
CA ALA A 63 0.91 -20.84 20.77
C ALA A 63 0.40 -19.39 20.68
N THR A 64 0.89 -18.61 19.71
CA THR A 64 0.40 -17.25 19.45
C THR A 64 -1.08 -17.23 19.09
N VAL A 65 -1.51 -18.09 18.15
CA VAL A 65 -2.91 -18.17 17.73
C VAL A 65 -3.81 -18.60 18.88
N LEU A 66 -3.38 -19.56 19.71
CA LEU A 66 -4.16 -20.01 20.88
C LEU A 66 -4.24 -18.88 21.93
N PHE A 67 -3.18 -18.10 22.12
CA PHE A 67 -3.18 -16.95 23.02
C PHE A 67 -4.12 -15.84 22.53
N GLU A 68 -4.09 -15.51 21.23
CA GLU A 68 -5.01 -14.58 20.57
C GLU A 68 -6.47 -15.04 20.68
N ALA A 69 -6.71 -16.35 20.52
CA ALA A 69 -8.03 -16.96 20.66
C ALA A 69 -8.60 -16.82 22.07
N ASN A 70 -7.74 -16.78 23.08
CA ASN A 70 -8.07 -16.68 24.49
C ASN A 70 -7.82 -15.27 25.05
N ARG A 71 -8.26 -14.22 24.32
CA ARG A 71 -8.02 -12.83 24.72
C ARG A 71 -8.45 -12.54 26.16
N GLY A 72 -9.63 -13.02 26.59
CA GLY A 72 -10.13 -12.81 27.96
C GLY A 72 -9.19 -13.38 29.03
N GLY A 73 -8.73 -14.63 28.87
CA GLY A 73 -7.76 -15.23 29.77
C GLY A 73 -6.39 -14.56 29.73
N ALA A 74 -5.98 -14.07 28.56
CA ALA A 74 -4.74 -13.30 28.41
C ALA A 74 -4.79 -11.94 29.12
N MET A 75 -5.92 -11.23 29.08
CA MET A 75 -6.10 -9.97 29.82
C MET A 75 -6.12 -10.21 31.34
N LYS A 76 -6.84 -11.22 31.83
CA LYS A 76 -6.81 -11.59 33.26
C LYS A 76 -5.41 -11.97 33.73
N LEU A 77 -4.65 -12.67 32.88
CA LEU A 77 -3.26 -12.97 33.16
C LEU A 77 -2.43 -11.70 33.24
N LEU A 78 -2.63 -10.75 32.32
CA LEU A 78 -1.94 -9.46 32.34
C LEU A 78 -2.22 -8.69 33.64
N ASP A 79 -3.48 -8.66 34.11
CA ASP A 79 -3.87 -7.97 35.34
C ASP A 79 -3.21 -8.58 36.60
N GLN A 80 -2.85 -9.86 36.54
CA GLN A 80 -2.19 -10.59 37.64
C GLN A 80 -0.66 -10.61 37.50
N LEU A 81 -0.13 -10.11 36.38
CA LEU A 81 1.28 -10.19 36.05
C LEU A 81 2.02 -9.05 36.74
N ASP A 82 2.98 -9.40 37.61
CA ASP A 82 3.98 -8.45 38.09
C ASP A 82 5.31 -8.74 37.36
N PRO A 83 5.70 -7.91 36.36
CA PRO A 83 6.95 -8.08 35.64
C PRO A 83 8.19 -8.18 36.55
N GLU A 84 8.20 -7.48 37.70
CA GLU A 84 9.34 -7.45 38.61
C GLU A 84 9.61 -8.81 39.28
N THR A 85 8.58 -9.65 39.40
CA THR A 85 8.70 -10.99 39.97
C THR A 85 9.28 -12.04 39.01
N ILE A 86 9.38 -11.72 37.71
CA ILE A 86 9.87 -12.63 36.68
C ILE A 86 11.36 -12.39 36.46
N ASN A 87 12.19 -13.29 36.99
CA ASN A 87 13.67 -13.21 36.90
C ASN A 87 14.25 -13.94 35.68
N ASP A 88 13.45 -14.12 34.63
CA ASP A 88 13.87 -14.80 33.39
C ASP A 88 13.51 -13.93 32.18
N ALA A 89 14.53 -13.29 31.61
CA ALA A 89 14.40 -12.37 30.48
C ALA A 89 13.79 -13.04 29.23
N ALA A 90 14.06 -14.34 29.01
CA ALA A 90 13.49 -15.08 27.90
C ALA A 90 11.96 -15.19 28.00
N THR A 91 11.45 -15.38 29.21
CA THR A 91 10.00 -15.46 29.45
C THR A 91 9.33 -14.12 29.30
N LEU A 92 9.96 -13.06 29.81
CA LEU A 92 9.48 -11.70 29.59
C LEU A 92 9.35 -11.39 28.10
N GLU A 93 10.33 -11.77 27.28
CA GLU A 93 10.27 -11.58 25.83
C GLU A 93 9.13 -12.39 25.17
N HIS A 94 8.94 -13.65 25.55
CA HIS A 94 7.83 -14.47 25.04
C HIS A 94 6.46 -13.89 25.41
N LEU A 95 6.31 -13.37 26.62
CA LEU A 95 5.09 -12.66 27.04
C LEU A 95 4.91 -11.37 26.24
N ALA A 96 5.97 -10.57 26.08
CA ALA A 96 5.93 -9.32 25.33
C ALA A 96 5.53 -9.54 23.86
N LEU A 97 6.05 -10.59 23.21
CA LEU A 97 5.67 -10.97 21.84
C LEU A 97 4.17 -11.26 21.72
N ARG A 98 3.59 -11.97 22.70
CA ARG A 98 2.17 -12.31 22.74
C ARG A 98 1.29 -11.10 23.02
N PHE A 99 1.65 -10.27 23.99
CA PHE A 99 0.92 -9.05 24.28
C PHE A 99 0.99 -8.04 23.13
N THR A 100 2.11 -7.97 22.40
CA THR A 100 2.21 -7.20 21.15
C THR A 100 1.18 -7.66 20.11
N LYS A 101 0.90 -8.96 20.03
CA LYS A 101 -0.09 -9.54 19.11
C LYS A 101 -1.53 -9.20 19.50
N LEU A 102 -1.79 -9.12 20.80
CA LEU A 102 -3.04 -8.60 21.35
C LEU A 102 -3.16 -7.08 21.28
N LYS A 103 -2.13 -6.37 20.80
CA LYS A 103 -2.02 -4.91 20.80
C LYS A 103 -1.93 -4.29 22.21
N GLU A 104 -1.55 -5.09 23.21
CA GLU A 104 -1.23 -4.62 24.57
C GLU A 104 0.22 -4.10 24.60
N TYR A 105 0.42 -2.98 23.91
CA TYR A 105 1.73 -2.41 23.61
C TYR A 105 2.50 -1.95 24.84
N SER A 106 1.81 -1.29 25.78
CA SER A 106 2.44 -0.80 27.02
C SER A 106 2.89 -1.95 27.91
N ALA A 107 2.12 -3.03 28.00
CA ALA A 107 2.52 -4.26 28.68
C ALA A 107 3.75 -4.90 28.01
N ALA A 108 3.74 -5.01 26.68
CA ALA A 108 4.87 -5.54 25.94
C ALA A 108 6.15 -4.69 26.08
N ARG A 109 6.02 -3.36 26.22
CA ARG A 109 7.14 -2.47 26.54
C ARG A 109 7.70 -2.77 27.94
N LEU A 110 6.86 -2.72 28.97
CA LEU A 110 7.28 -2.94 30.37
C LEU A 110 8.01 -4.28 30.56
N LEU A 111 7.49 -5.34 29.96
CA LEU A 111 8.12 -6.67 30.00
C LEU A 111 9.53 -6.65 29.37
N ARG A 112 9.72 -5.91 28.26
CA ARG A 112 11.01 -5.80 27.58
C ARG A 112 11.98 -4.87 28.27
N GLU A 113 11.49 -3.84 28.96
CA GLU A 113 12.32 -3.01 29.85
C GLU A 113 12.92 -3.86 30.96
N ARG A 114 12.09 -4.64 31.65
CA ARG A 114 12.56 -5.58 32.67
C ARG A 114 13.52 -6.63 32.09
N ALA A 115 13.24 -7.15 30.90
CA ALA A 115 14.13 -8.11 30.24
C ALA A 115 15.51 -7.51 29.92
N ALA A 116 15.57 -6.23 29.53
CA ALA A 116 16.82 -5.51 29.30
C ALA A 116 17.56 -5.18 30.61
N VAL A 117 16.85 -4.99 31.72
CA VAL A 117 17.46 -4.83 33.05
C VAL A 117 18.08 -6.14 33.57
N LEU A 118 17.47 -7.28 33.28
CA LEU A 118 17.97 -8.60 33.72
C LEU A 118 19.19 -9.10 32.92
N GLU A 119 19.29 -8.73 31.65
CA GLU A 119 20.42 -9.08 30.76
C GLU A 119 20.91 -7.82 30.03
N PRO A 120 21.50 -6.83 30.74
CA PRO A 120 21.91 -5.55 30.16
C PRO A 120 23.02 -5.71 29.12
N GLU A 121 23.84 -6.76 29.23
CA GLU A 121 24.90 -7.14 28.29
C GLU A 121 24.40 -7.89 27.04
N ASN A 122 23.09 -8.18 26.95
CA ASN A 122 22.51 -8.84 25.78
C ASN A 122 21.93 -7.80 24.81
N PRO A 123 22.58 -7.53 23.66
CA PRO A 123 22.14 -6.47 22.73
C PRO A 123 20.74 -6.75 22.15
N LEU A 124 20.28 -8.00 22.13
CA LEU A 124 18.94 -8.34 21.66
C LEU A 124 17.82 -7.81 22.53
N ARG A 125 18.04 -7.70 23.84
CA ARG A 125 17.02 -7.18 24.75
C ARG A 125 16.72 -5.73 24.43
N TRP A 126 17.78 -4.96 24.18
CA TRP A 126 17.70 -3.57 23.74
C TRP A 126 17.07 -3.43 22.35
N VAL A 127 17.39 -4.30 21.38
CA VAL A 127 16.70 -4.33 20.08
C VAL A 127 15.21 -4.64 20.22
N ALA A 128 14.84 -5.62 21.05
CA ALA A 128 13.45 -6.00 21.29
C ALA A 128 12.67 -4.87 21.97
N LEU A 129 13.30 -4.19 22.94
CA LEU A 129 12.79 -3.00 23.62
C LEU A 129 12.56 -1.86 22.62
N SER A 130 13.54 -1.53 21.78
CA SER A 130 13.37 -0.50 20.74
C SER A 130 12.16 -0.77 19.83
N ARG A 131 11.94 -2.03 19.43
CA ARG A 131 10.76 -2.42 18.64
C ARG A 131 9.43 -2.29 19.38
N SER A 132 9.43 -2.38 20.71
CA SER A 132 8.27 -2.05 21.55
C SER A 132 8.11 -0.54 21.69
N LEU A 133 9.19 0.23 21.79
CA LEU A 133 9.12 1.70 21.88
C LEU A 133 8.59 2.33 20.58
N GLN A 134 8.87 1.73 19.42
CA GLN A 134 8.25 2.12 18.14
C GLN A 134 6.74 1.82 18.06
N ARG A 135 6.18 1.10 19.05
CA ARG A 135 4.74 0.83 19.22
C ARG A 135 4.45 0.84 20.72
N ASN A 136 4.57 2.01 21.35
CA ASN A 136 4.64 2.20 22.79
C ASN A 136 3.26 2.10 23.47
N SER A 137 2.31 2.90 23.02
CA SER A 137 0.94 2.95 23.55
C SER A 137 -0.07 2.99 22.42
N TRP A 138 -1.36 2.95 22.76
CA TRP A 138 -2.44 3.16 21.79
C TRP A 138 -2.88 4.62 21.83
N GLY A 139 -3.25 5.21 20.69
CA GLY A 139 -3.83 6.56 20.63
C GLY A 139 -3.36 7.43 19.48
N ALA A 140 -2.31 7.03 18.75
CA ALA A 140 -1.92 7.75 17.54
C ALA A 140 -2.91 7.52 16.40
N VAL A 141 -2.84 8.36 15.38
CA VAL A 141 -3.54 8.14 14.11
C VAL A 141 -2.60 7.44 13.14
N VAL A 142 -3.02 6.30 12.60
CA VAL A 142 -2.25 5.50 11.65
C VAL A 142 -3.07 5.22 10.40
N HIS A 143 -2.39 4.93 9.30
CA HIS A 143 -3.04 4.62 8.03
C HIS A 143 -3.22 3.11 7.83
N ASP A 144 -4.47 2.63 7.83
CA ASP A 144 -4.87 1.31 7.34
C ASP A 144 -5.15 1.36 5.82
N PRO A 145 -4.63 0.41 5.02
CA PRO A 145 -4.78 0.43 3.56
C PRO A 145 -6.21 0.19 3.04
N VAL A 146 -7.16 -0.17 3.91
CA VAL A 146 -8.57 -0.34 3.56
C VAL A 146 -9.43 0.70 4.26
N ALA A 147 -9.34 0.77 5.59
CA ALA A 147 -10.20 1.65 6.39
C ALA A 147 -9.75 3.12 6.37
N GLY A 148 -8.52 3.41 5.93
CA GLY A 148 -7.93 4.74 5.96
C GLY A 148 -7.31 5.08 7.31
N LEU A 149 -7.41 6.33 7.73
CA LEU A 149 -6.94 6.79 9.04
C LEU A 149 -7.76 6.17 10.18
N GLU A 150 -7.06 5.54 11.11
CA GLU A 150 -7.62 4.84 12.28
C GLU A 150 -6.77 5.08 13.52
N HIS A 151 -7.32 4.81 14.71
CA HIS A 151 -6.53 4.72 15.92
C HIS A 151 -5.49 3.59 15.81
N GLY A 152 -4.27 3.85 16.27
CA GLY A 152 -3.15 2.95 16.19
C GLY A 152 -2.10 3.17 17.28
N PRO A 153 -0.98 2.44 17.17
CA PRO A 153 0.12 2.59 18.11
C PRO A 153 0.82 3.94 17.95
N SER A 154 1.15 4.59 19.08
CA SER A 154 2.12 5.69 19.16
C SER A 154 3.54 5.14 19.21
N ALA A 155 4.53 5.97 18.89
CA ALA A 155 5.95 5.64 18.97
C ALA A 155 6.66 6.60 19.92
N ASP A 156 7.58 6.07 20.72
CA ASP A 156 8.61 6.84 21.44
C ASP A 156 9.94 6.68 20.69
N THR A 157 10.11 7.49 19.66
CA THR A 157 11.25 7.39 18.73
C THR A 157 12.57 7.73 19.43
N ALA A 158 12.56 8.66 20.39
CA ALA A 158 13.76 9.03 21.15
C ALA A 158 14.25 7.86 22.01
N ALA A 159 13.39 7.29 22.84
CA ALA A 159 13.76 6.14 23.66
C ALA A 159 14.11 4.92 22.80
N ALA A 160 13.43 4.73 21.66
CA ALA A 160 13.75 3.66 20.72
C ALA A 160 15.17 3.79 20.15
N ARG A 161 15.64 5.02 19.91
CA ARG A 161 16.99 5.34 19.45
C ARG A 161 18.01 5.08 20.55
N ASP A 162 17.74 5.50 21.78
CA ASP A 162 18.62 5.26 22.93
C ASP A 162 18.81 3.75 23.20
N ALA A 163 17.72 2.97 23.11
CA ALA A 163 17.80 1.52 23.22
C ALA A 163 18.71 0.90 22.13
N LEU A 164 18.62 1.35 20.88
CA LEU A 164 19.51 0.84 19.82
C LEU A 164 20.95 1.33 19.96
N ALA A 165 21.17 2.53 20.51
CA ALA A 165 22.50 3.02 20.84
C ALA A 165 23.17 2.12 21.91
N ASN A 166 22.43 1.76 22.97
CA ASN A 166 22.91 0.81 23.97
C ASN A 166 23.23 -0.57 23.35
N ALA A 167 22.32 -1.10 22.52
CA ALA A 167 22.55 -2.36 21.81
C ALA A 167 23.85 -2.34 20.99
N GLN A 168 24.12 -1.22 20.31
CA GLN A 168 25.31 -1.07 19.49
C GLN A 168 26.58 -0.87 20.31
N GLN A 169 26.52 -0.18 21.46
CA GLN A 169 27.66 -0.07 22.35
C GLN A 169 28.12 -1.46 22.86
N ILE A 170 27.16 -2.33 23.15
CA ILE A 170 27.41 -3.70 23.62
C ILE A 170 27.98 -4.57 22.48
N ALA A 171 27.44 -4.42 21.26
CA ALA A 171 27.85 -5.21 20.11
C ALA A 171 28.03 -4.33 18.85
N PRO A 172 29.16 -3.62 18.71
CA PRO A 172 29.37 -2.60 17.67
C PRO A 172 29.24 -3.12 16.24
N ASP A 173 29.78 -4.32 15.99
CA ASP A 173 29.81 -4.95 14.66
C ASP A 173 28.67 -5.96 14.46
N ASN A 174 27.62 -5.89 15.28
CA ASN A 174 26.50 -6.81 15.15
C ASN A 174 25.56 -6.39 14.01
N ALA A 175 25.58 -7.16 12.93
CA ALA A 175 24.77 -6.87 11.74
C ALA A 175 23.26 -6.71 12.02
N SER A 176 22.68 -7.44 12.98
CA SER A 176 21.26 -7.30 13.33
C SER A 176 20.97 -5.98 14.05
N VAL A 177 21.88 -5.54 14.94
CA VAL A 177 21.76 -4.25 15.61
C VAL A 177 21.91 -3.10 14.61
N LEU A 178 22.94 -3.16 13.75
CA LEU A 178 23.17 -2.18 12.69
C LEU A 178 21.96 -2.06 11.76
N HIS A 179 21.37 -3.20 11.35
CA HIS A 179 20.18 -3.20 10.50
C HIS A 179 18.97 -2.53 11.16
N GLU A 180 18.69 -2.85 12.43
CA GLU A 180 17.54 -2.26 13.13
C GLU A 180 17.74 -0.77 13.43
N ARG A 181 18.97 -0.36 13.81
CA ARG A 181 19.31 1.05 13.96
C ARG A 181 19.20 1.79 12.63
N GLY A 182 19.77 1.24 11.56
CA GLY A 182 19.69 1.84 10.24
C GLY A 182 18.26 2.07 9.78
N LYS A 183 17.35 1.13 10.05
CA LYS A 183 15.92 1.31 9.77
C LYS A 183 15.27 2.42 10.60
N LEU A 184 15.62 2.54 11.87
CA LEU A 184 15.08 3.58 12.75
C LEU A 184 15.58 4.97 12.32
N GLU A 185 16.88 5.14 12.08
CA GLU A 185 17.45 6.43 11.63
C GLU A 185 16.87 6.84 10.28
N PHE A 186 16.76 5.88 9.35
CA PHE A 186 16.13 6.13 8.05
C PHE A 186 14.68 6.57 8.19
N ALA A 187 13.89 5.92 9.04
CA ALA A 187 12.50 6.31 9.30
C ALA A 187 12.40 7.66 10.02
N GLY A 188 13.39 8.01 10.84
CA GLY A 188 13.49 9.25 11.60
C GLY A 188 14.04 10.46 10.82
N GLY A 189 14.38 10.30 9.54
CA GLY A 189 14.84 11.41 8.69
C GLY A 189 16.35 11.43 8.39
N ASP A 190 17.17 10.70 9.14
CA ASP A 190 18.61 10.57 8.86
C ASP A 190 18.84 9.42 7.87
N TRP A 191 18.50 9.70 6.62
CA TRP A 191 18.55 8.72 5.54
C TRP A 191 19.99 8.29 5.22
N THR A 192 20.96 9.18 5.38
CA THR A 192 22.38 8.92 5.09
C THR A 192 22.93 7.89 6.06
N THR A 193 22.81 8.13 7.37
CA THR A 193 23.22 7.17 8.40
C THR A 193 22.42 5.88 8.29
N GLY A 194 21.11 6.00 8.10
CA GLY A 194 20.21 4.85 7.95
C GLY A 194 20.62 3.91 6.82
N LEU A 195 20.87 4.45 5.61
CA LEU A 195 21.31 3.68 4.45
C LEU A 195 22.69 3.06 4.64
N SER A 196 23.64 3.77 5.27
CA SER A 196 24.98 3.22 5.56
C SER A 196 24.87 2.00 6.46
N LEU A 197 24.22 2.14 7.62
CA LEU A 197 24.07 1.05 8.60
C LEU A 197 23.33 -0.16 8.02
N MET A 198 22.28 0.07 7.22
CA MET A 198 21.55 -1.01 6.55
C MET A 198 22.40 -1.74 5.51
N ARG A 199 23.26 -1.02 4.78
CA ARG A 199 24.21 -1.60 3.81
C ARG A 199 25.26 -2.43 4.52
N ASP A 200 25.92 -1.88 5.53
CA ASP A 200 26.95 -2.55 6.31
C ASP A 200 26.40 -3.86 6.89
N ALA A 201 25.20 -3.83 7.47
CA ALA A 201 24.52 -5.02 7.96
C ALA A 201 24.25 -6.08 6.86
N ALA A 202 23.76 -5.65 5.69
CA ALA A 202 23.44 -6.56 4.58
C ALA A 202 24.68 -7.18 3.92
N GLU A 203 25.82 -6.50 4.00
CA GLU A 203 27.13 -6.98 3.54
C GLU A 203 27.76 -7.95 4.55
N MET A 204 27.71 -7.64 5.85
CA MET A 204 28.22 -8.50 6.93
C MET A 204 27.47 -9.83 7.01
N GLU A 205 26.14 -9.81 6.95
CA GLU A 205 25.32 -11.02 6.95
C GLU A 205 24.30 -10.99 5.79
N PRO A 206 24.65 -11.56 4.62
CA PRO A 206 23.81 -11.53 3.43
C PRO A 206 22.46 -12.25 3.59
N LYS A 207 21.45 -11.51 4.05
CA LYS A 207 20.06 -11.95 4.19
C LYS A 207 19.20 -11.34 3.10
N ALA A 208 18.46 -12.19 2.37
CA ALA A 208 17.56 -11.72 1.30
C ALA A 208 16.55 -10.66 1.78
N GLN A 209 16.09 -10.74 3.04
CA GLN A 209 15.20 -9.74 3.62
C GLN A 209 15.90 -8.40 3.83
N TRP A 210 17.14 -8.38 4.33
CA TRP A 210 17.87 -7.13 4.58
C TRP A 210 18.23 -6.42 3.28
N TRP A 211 18.64 -7.16 2.25
CA TRP A 211 18.79 -6.61 0.90
C TRP A 211 17.47 -6.06 0.33
N SER A 212 16.32 -6.67 0.65
CA SER A 212 15.01 -6.13 0.25
C SER A 212 14.63 -4.87 1.04
N ASP A 213 14.97 -4.80 2.34
CA ASP A 213 14.74 -3.63 3.19
C ASP A 213 15.62 -2.46 2.70
N LEU A 214 16.90 -2.69 2.41
CA LEU A 214 17.83 -1.72 1.83
C LEU A 214 17.35 -1.21 0.47
N ALA A 215 16.92 -2.12 -0.42
CA ALA A 215 16.31 -1.75 -1.69
C ALA A 215 15.06 -0.88 -1.50
N ALA A 216 14.21 -1.21 -0.52
CA ALA A 216 13.02 -0.43 -0.21
C ALA A 216 13.33 0.97 0.33
N ALA A 217 14.50 1.17 0.96
CA ALA A 217 15.01 2.47 1.39
C ALA A 217 15.56 3.28 0.20
N TYR A 218 16.40 2.69 -0.66
CA TYR A 218 16.93 3.36 -1.86
C TYR A 218 15.86 3.91 -2.80
N ARG A 219 14.72 3.22 -2.94
CA ARG A 219 13.62 3.66 -3.81
C ARG A 219 12.73 4.76 -3.24
N LYS A 220 12.95 5.19 -1.98
CA LYS A 220 12.09 6.21 -1.37
C LYS A 220 12.23 7.52 -2.14
N PRO A 221 11.16 8.32 -2.30
CA PRO A 221 11.20 9.48 -3.17
C PRO A 221 12.29 10.50 -2.85
N HIS A 222 12.66 10.67 -1.57
CA HIS A 222 13.71 11.58 -1.14
C HIS A 222 15.14 11.01 -1.28
N VAL A 223 15.29 9.71 -1.56
CA VAL A 223 16.58 9.07 -1.90
C VAL A 223 16.71 8.91 -3.41
N ALA A 224 15.68 8.32 -4.04
CA ALA A 224 15.55 8.11 -5.48
C ALA A 224 16.75 7.43 -6.18
N GLU A 225 17.53 6.62 -5.46
CA GLU A 225 18.66 5.85 -6.02
C GLU A 225 18.15 4.55 -6.67
N LEU A 226 17.43 4.68 -7.78
CA LEU A 226 16.69 3.59 -8.41
C LEU A 226 17.58 2.42 -8.87
N ASP A 227 18.78 2.69 -9.40
CA ASP A 227 19.72 1.64 -9.82
C ASP A 227 20.22 0.82 -8.63
N LYS A 228 20.63 1.48 -7.55
CA LYS A 228 21.04 0.79 -6.30
C LYS A 228 19.88 0.00 -5.69
N SER A 229 18.66 0.54 -5.77
CA SER A 229 17.47 -0.22 -5.35
C SER A 229 17.27 -1.47 -6.21
N PHE A 230 17.43 -1.37 -7.52
CA PHE A 230 17.30 -2.49 -8.44
C PHE A 230 18.35 -3.58 -8.15
N ASP A 231 19.62 -3.19 -8.01
CA ASP A 231 20.73 -4.08 -7.69
C ASP A 231 20.53 -4.79 -6.34
N ALA A 232 20.07 -4.07 -5.32
CA ALA A 232 19.78 -4.65 -4.01
C ALA A 232 18.63 -5.67 -4.05
N TYR A 233 17.56 -5.40 -4.81
CA TYR A 233 16.51 -6.42 -5.03
C TYR A 233 17.00 -7.61 -5.85
N GLU A 234 17.89 -7.40 -6.81
CA GLU A 234 18.51 -8.48 -7.57
C GLU A 234 19.37 -9.36 -6.66
N ARG A 235 20.16 -8.76 -5.78
CA ARG A 235 20.94 -9.48 -4.76
C ARG A 235 20.03 -10.28 -3.81
N ALA A 236 18.93 -9.68 -3.35
CA ALA A 236 17.92 -10.39 -2.55
C ALA A 236 17.33 -11.61 -3.29
N LEU A 237 17.05 -11.46 -4.59
CA LEU A 237 16.54 -12.55 -5.41
C LEU A 237 17.59 -13.63 -5.68
N GLN A 238 18.87 -13.28 -5.84
CA GLN A 238 19.96 -14.25 -5.94
C GLN A 238 20.07 -15.11 -4.68
N LEU A 239 20.00 -14.49 -3.50
CA LEU A 239 20.05 -15.19 -2.20
C LEU A 239 18.82 -16.07 -1.98
N LYS A 240 17.64 -15.62 -2.43
CA LYS A 240 16.38 -16.38 -2.33
C LYS A 240 15.59 -16.32 -3.63
N PRO A 241 15.90 -17.19 -4.62
CA PRO A 241 15.30 -17.17 -5.95
C PRO A 241 13.78 -17.36 -5.99
N SER A 242 13.18 -17.89 -4.93
CA SER A 242 11.73 -18.07 -4.83
C SER A 242 11.00 -16.92 -4.12
N SER A 243 11.70 -15.83 -3.74
CA SER A 243 11.15 -14.69 -2.99
C SER A 243 10.24 -13.81 -3.85
N PRO A 244 8.90 -13.81 -3.64
CA PRO A 244 8.00 -12.96 -4.43
C PRO A 244 8.18 -11.48 -4.11
N THR A 245 8.59 -11.15 -2.88
CA THR A 245 8.84 -9.76 -2.44
C THR A 245 10.02 -9.17 -3.20
N ALA A 246 11.16 -9.88 -3.22
CA ALA A 246 12.36 -9.44 -3.94
C ALA A 246 12.07 -9.30 -5.44
N PHE A 247 11.40 -10.29 -6.04
CA PHE A 247 11.10 -10.24 -7.46
C PHE A 247 10.13 -9.09 -7.82
N ARG A 248 9.06 -8.86 -7.05
CA ARG A 248 8.17 -7.71 -7.30
C ARG A 248 8.89 -6.36 -7.16
N GLY A 249 9.76 -6.23 -6.16
CA GLY A 249 10.60 -5.04 -6.00
C GLY A 249 11.52 -4.83 -7.20
N LEU A 250 12.16 -5.90 -7.67
CA LEU A 250 13.00 -5.89 -8.87
C LEU A 250 12.23 -5.45 -10.11
N LEU A 251 11.02 -6.00 -10.34
CA LEU A 251 10.19 -5.61 -11.49
C LEU A 251 9.84 -4.12 -11.46
N LEU A 252 9.37 -3.63 -10.30
CA LEU A 252 9.00 -2.23 -10.14
C LEU A 252 10.20 -1.31 -10.38
N MET A 253 11.38 -1.65 -9.82
CA MET A 253 12.57 -0.82 -9.97
C MET A 253 13.15 -0.87 -11.38
N GLY A 254 13.24 -2.04 -12.00
CA GLY A 254 13.79 -2.13 -13.35
C GLY A 254 12.90 -1.43 -14.38
N CYS A 255 11.58 -1.44 -14.21
CA CYS A 255 10.69 -0.65 -15.08
C CYS A 255 10.78 0.88 -14.84
N ARG A 256 11.31 1.32 -13.69
CA ARG A 256 11.54 2.74 -13.38
C ARG A 256 12.97 3.20 -13.69
N ALA A 257 13.95 2.31 -13.65
CA ALA A 257 15.37 2.61 -13.81
C ALA A 257 15.75 2.62 -15.31
N ASP A 258 16.78 1.86 -15.70
CA ASP A 258 17.28 1.77 -17.07
C ASP A 258 16.35 1.05 -18.06
N GLN A 259 15.36 0.30 -17.57
CA GLN A 259 14.46 -0.53 -18.36
C GLN A 259 15.19 -1.62 -19.18
N ASP A 260 16.25 -2.23 -18.63
CA ASP A 260 16.87 -3.42 -19.22
C ASP A 260 15.91 -4.62 -19.17
N TRP A 261 15.06 -4.71 -20.20
CA TRP A 261 14.04 -5.74 -20.36
C TRP A 261 14.65 -7.15 -20.40
N ALA A 262 15.86 -7.29 -20.95
CA ALA A 262 16.55 -8.57 -20.99
C ALA A 262 17.01 -8.98 -19.59
N ARG A 263 17.53 -8.06 -18.77
CA ARG A 263 17.89 -8.31 -17.35
C ARG A 263 16.67 -8.63 -16.51
N LEU A 264 15.56 -7.92 -16.70
CA LEU A 264 14.28 -8.23 -16.07
C LEU A 264 13.82 -9.65 -16.42
N TRP A 265 13.91 -10.04 -17.68
CA TRP A 265 13.52 -11.37 -18.13
C TRP A 265 14.42 -12.48 -17.59
N ARG A 266 15.74 -12.29 -17.56
CA ARG A 266 16.68 -13.25 -16.93
C ARG A 266 16.35 -13.48 -15.46
N ASN A 267 15.99 -12.43 -14.72
CA ASN A 267 15.56 -12.57 -13.33
C ASN A 267 14.20 -13.26 -13.19
N ALA A 268 13.29 -13.05 -14.14
CA ALA A 268 12.04 -13.80 -14.20
C ALA A 268 12.27 -15.31 -14.42
N GLU A 269 13.18 -15.67 -15.33
CA GLU A 269 13.55 -17.07 -15.59
C GLU A 269 14.14 -17.73 -14.34
N ARG A 270 15.02 -17.01 -13.61
CA ARG A 270 15.54 -17.43 -12.30
C ARG A 270 14.41 -17.66 -11.30
N PHE A 271 13.48 -16.72 -11.18
CA PHE A 271 12.34 -16.84 -10.26
C PHE A 271 11.46 -18.04 -10.57
N GLU A 272 11.03 -18.20 -11.83
CA GLU A 272 10.18 -19.30 -12.27
C GLU A 272 10.87 -20.67 -12.16
N GLY A 273 12.18 -20.71 -12.42
CA GLY A 273 13.02 -21.90 -12.31
C GLY A 273 13.17 -22.41 -10.88
N ALA A 274 13.12 -21.52 -9.89
CA ALA A 274 13.21 -21.85 -8.47
C ALA A 274 11.88 -22.28 -7.83
N ARG A 275 10.75 -22.11 -8.54
CA ARG A 275 9.43 -22.56 -8.08
C ARG A 275 9.29 -24.08 -8.18
N THR A 276 8.21 -24.60 -7.57
CA THR A 276 7.93 -26.04 -7.48
C THR A 276 8.06 -26.81 -8.80
N ARG A 277 8.48 -28.07 -8.72
CA ARG A 277 8.77 -28.95 -9.88
C ARG A 277 7.59 -29.14 -10.84
N ARG A 278 6.34 -29.20 -10.34
CA ARG A 278 5.15 -29.44 -11.19
C ARG A 278 5.03 -28.36 -12.26
N GLY A 279 4.97 -28.77 -13.53
CA GLY A 279 4.84 -27.88 -14.68
C GLY A 279 6.06 -27.00 -14.97
N ARG A 280 7.22 -27.26 -14.35
CA ARG A 280 8.44 -26.44 -14.56
C ARG A 280 8.88 -26.44 -16.03
N GLY A 281 8.96 -27.60 -16.68
CA GLY A 281 9.36 -27.71 -18.09
C GLY A 281 8.45 -26.90 -19.01
N THR A 282 7.13 -27.03 -18.85
CA THR A 282 6.13 -26.25 -19.59
C THR A 282 6.28 -24.74 -19.38
N ARG A 283 6.48 -24.30 -18.13
CA ARG A 283 6.70 -22.88 -17.84
C ARG A 283 7.97 -22.36 -18.50
N LEU A 284 9.09 -23.06 -18.32
CA LEU A 284 10.38 -22.64 -18.88
C LEU A 284 10.36 -22.67 -20.42
N GLY A 285 9.71 -23.66 -21.04
CA GLY A 285 9.52 -23.69 -22.49
C GLY A 285 8.68 -22.52 -22.99
N LEU A 286 7.61 -22.14 -22.29
CA LEU A 286 6.88 -20.90 -22.59
C LEU A 286 7.78 -19.67 -22.44
N MET A 287 8.60 -19.61 -21.39
CA MET A 287 9.50 -18.46 -21.20
C MET A 287 10.53 -18.35 -22.33
N THR A 288 11.11 -19.46 -22.79
CA THR A 288 12.04 -19.45 -23.93
C THR A 288 11.39 -18.86 -25.19
N VAL A 289 10.14 -19.23 -25.47
CA VAL A 289 9.39 -18.73 -26.63
C VAL A 289 9.02 -17.25 -26.51
N LEU A 290 8.85 -16.74 -25.29
CA LEU A 290 8.53 -15.32 -25.05
C LEU A 290 9.77 -14.43 -24.99
N ARG A 291 10.98 -14.99 -24.85
CA ARG A 291 12.23 -14.23 -24.71
C ARG A 291 12.43 -13.12 -25.75
N PRO A 292 12.14 -13.32 -27.06
CA PRO A 292 12.38 -12.27 -28.07
C PRO A 292 11.70 -10.94 -27.78
N MET A 293 10.50 -10.92 -27.18
CA MET A 293 9.80 -9.66 -26.86
C MET A 293 10.51 -8.81 -25.79
N PHE A 294 11.48 -9.39 -25.07
CA PHE A 294 12.30 -8.74 -24.05
C PHE A 294 13.73 -8.45 -24.52
N ALA A 295 14.06 -8.74 -25.78
CA ALA A 295 15.34 -8.36 -26.34
C ALA A 295 15.45 -6.83 -26.40
N ASP A 296 16.68 -6.34 -26.33
CA ASP A 296 16.94 -4.93 -26.64
C ASP A 296 16.55 -4.65 -28.10
N GLY A 297 15.83 -3.56 -28.33
CA GLY A 297 15.27 -3.25 -29.65
C GLY A 297 14.26 -4.26 -30.21
N ALA A 298 13.56 -5.05 -29.37
CA ALA A 298 12.59 -6.04 -29.86
C ALA A 298 11.59 -5.44 -30.86
N ALA A 299 11.41 -6.12 -32.00
CA ALA A 299 10.57 -5.63 -33.07
C ALA A 299 9.07 -5.87 -32.78
N ASP A 300 8.20 -5.12 -33.46
CA ASP A 300 6.75 -5.29 -33.38
C ASP A 300 6.29 -6.72 -33.74
N ALA A 301 7.00 -7.37 -34.65
CA ALA A 301 6.78 -8.76 -35.01
C ALA A 301 7.05 -9.73 -33.84
N ASP A 302 8.07 -9.48 -33.02
CA ASP A 302 8.40 -10.31 -31.85
C ASP A 302 7.31 -10.22 -30.78
N ILE A 303 6.80 -9.00 -30.54
CA ILE A 303 5.72 -8.74 -29.59
C ILE A 303 4.42 -9.40 -30.07
N SER A 304 4.10 -9.26 -31.37
CA SER A 304 2.93 -9.88 -31.99
C SER A 304 3.00 -11.41 -31.93
N ALA A 305 4.17 -11.99 -32.23
CA ALA A 305 4.39 -13.43 -32.10
C ALA A 305 4.22 -13.90 -30.65
N ALA A 306 4.76 -13.16 -29.67
CA ALA A 306 4.59 -13.47 -28.25
C ALA A 306 3.11 -13.48 -27.82
N LEU A 307 2.30 -12.54 -28.30
CA LEU A 307 0.86 -12.50 -28.02
C LEU A 307 0.13 -13.75 -28.54
N VAL A 308 0.45 -14.22 -29.76
CA VAL A 308 -0.10 -15.47 -30.30
C VAL A 308 0.27 -16.65 -29.40
N ARG A 309 1.53 -16.72 -28.96
CA ARG A 309 2.02 -17.80 -28.09
C ARG A 309 1.37 -17.76 -26.71
N LEU A 310 1.12 -16.58 -26.15
CA LEU A 310 0.38 -16.40 -24.91
C LEU A 310 -1.06 -16.90 -25.02
N LYS A 311 -1.77 -16.58 -26.12
CA LYS A 311 -3.12 -17.09 -26.37
C LYS A 311 -3.15 -18.63 -26.42
N VAL A 312 -2.23 -19.24 -27.17
CA VAL A 312 -2.10 -20.71 -27.24
C VAL A 312 -1.79 -21.31 -25.86
N ALA A 313 -0.89 -20.69 -25.10
CA ALA A 313 -0.55 -21.13 -23.75
C ALA A 313 -1.74 -21.06 -22.80
N ALA A 314 -2.53 -19.99 -22.86
CA ALA A 314 -3.76 -19.83 -22.07
C ALA A 314 -4.77 -20.95 -22.36
N VAL A 315 -5.03 -21.26 -23.64
CA VAL A 315 -5.91 -22.38 -24.05
C VAL A 315 -5.41 -23.72 -23.49
N LYS A 316 -4.09 -23.95 -23.51
CA LYS A 316 -3.47 -25.16 -22.95
C LYS A 316 -3.40 -25.17 -21.41
N GLY A 317 -3.89 -24.13 -20.73
CA GLY A 317 -3.78 -23.99 -19.28
C GLY A 317 -2.36 -23.79 -18.76
N HIS A 318 -1.41 -23.44 -19.64
CA HIS A 318 -0.04 -23.11 -19.26
C HIS A 318 -0.02 -21.73 -18.61
N ARG A 319 0.58 -21.63 -17.41
CA ARG A 319 0.53 -20.40 -16.60
C ARG A 319 1.90 -20.07 -16.03
N LEU A 320 2.27 -18.80 -16.16
CA LEU A 320 3.35 -18.18 -15.40
C LEU A 320 2.82 -17.69 -14.04
N SER A 321 3.71 -17.43 -13.09
CA SER A 321 3.33 -16.85 -11.80
C SER A 321 2.75 -15.44 -11.95
N TRP A 322 2.05 -14.95 -10.93
CA TRP A 322 1.51 -13.59 -10.90
C TRP A 322 2.56 -12.51 -11.20
N PRO A 323 3.72 -12.46 -10.50
CA PRO A 323 4.74 -11.46 -10.80
C PRO A 323 5.26 -11.52 -12.24
N THR A 324 5.51 -12.71 -12.80
CA THR A 324 5.98 -12.85 -14.18
C THR A 324 4.93 -12.43 -15.19
N THR A 325 3.65 -12.73 -14.93
CA THR A 325 2.55 -12.20 -15.77
C THR A 325 2.44 -10.68 -15.65
N SER A 326 2.73 -10.08 -14.49
CA SER A 326 2.79 -8.61 -14.36
C SER A 326 3.93 -8.00 -15.17
N LEU A 327 5.11 -8.64 -15.23
CA LEU A 327 6.20 -8.21 -16.12
C LEU A 327 5.76 -8.21 -17.61
N LEU A 328 5.02 -9.24 -18.05
CA LEU A 328 4.45 -9.26 -19.41
C LEU A 328 3.48 -8.11 -19.64
N ILE A 329 2.59 -7.82 -18.69
CA ILE A 329 1.65 -6.69 -18.77
C ILE A 329 2.42 -5.38 -18.91
N TYR A 330 3.43 -5.14 -18.06
CA TYR A 330 4.26 -3.95 -18.14
C TYR A 330 4.94 -3.84 -19.50
N ARG A 331 5.62 -4.90 -19.96
CA ARG A 331 6.28 -4.89 -21.26
C ARG A 331 5.33 -4.56 -22.40
N LEU A 332 4.10 -5.07 -22.37
CA LEU A 332 3.08 -4.74 -23.37
C LEU A 332 2.64 -3.28 -23.29
N HIS A 333 2.40 -2.73 -22.10
CA HIS A 333 2.02 -1.31 -21.98
C HIS A 333 3.15 -0.37 -22.44
N PHE A 334 4.40 -0.66 -22.08
CA PHE A 334 5.58 0.09 -22.56
C PHE A 334 5.83 -0.06 -24.07
N ALA A 335 5.28 -1.10 -24.70
CA ALA A 335 5.27 -1.27 -26.15
C ALA A 335 3.97 -0.75 -26.81
N GLN A 336 3.19 0.07 -26.10
CA GLN A 336 1.91 0.60 -26.56
C GLN A 336 0.92 -0.49 -27.04
N ARG A 337 0.92 -1.65 -26.39
CA ARG A 337 -0.05 -2.73 -26.58
C ARG A 337 -1.03 -2.75 -25.40
N MET A 338 -1.77 -1.64 -25.23
CA MET A 338 -2.65 -1.44 -24.07
C MET A 338 -3.72 -2.52 -23.98
N GLN A 339 -4.50 -2.73 -25.06
CA GLN A 339 -5.59 -3.70 -25.06
C GLN A 339 -5.14 -5.13 -24.70
N PRO A 340 -4.07 -5.71 -25.30
CA PRO A 340 -3.54 -7.00 -24.84
C PRO A 340 -3.04 -7.01 -23.40
N GLY A 341 -2.41 -5.93 -22.93
CA GLY A 341 -1.92 -5.81 -21.54
C GLY A 341 -3.07 -5.83 -20.51
N PHE A 342 -4.12 -5.05 -20.75
CA PHE A 342 -5.32 -5.05 -19.90
C PHE A 342 -6.11 -6.37 -20.00
N ALA A 343 -6.14 -7.03 -21.17
CA ALA A 343 -6.74 -8.36 -21.30
C ALA A 343 -6.00 -9.40 -20.43
N LEU A 344 -4.67 -9.38 -20.38
CA LEU A 344 -3.90 -10.22 -19.46
C LEU A 344 -4.20 -9.90 -17.99
N ARG A 345 -4.44 -8.62 -17.66
CA ARG A 345 -4.84 -8.20 -16.31
C ARG A 345 -6.22 -8.74 -15.93
N ARG A 346 -7.20 -8.72 -16.84
CA ARG A 346 -8.51 -9.38 -16.64
C ARG A 346 -8.34 -10.88 -16.38
N HIS A 347 -7.46 -11.56 -17.13
CA HIS A 347 -7.13 -12.96 -16.84
C HIS A 347 -6.48 -13.18 -15.47
N GLN A 348 -5.68 -12.23 -14.97
CA GLN A 348 -5.17 -12.32 -13.59
C GLN A 348 -6.28 -12.18 -12.55
N ALA A 349 -7.27 -11.32 -12.79
CA ALA A 349 -8.44 -11.18 -11.92
C ALA A 349 -9.25 -12.47 -11.87
N GLU A 350 -9.55 -13.07 -13.03
CA GLU A 350 -10.25 -14.36 -13.11
C GLU A 350 -9.49 -15.47 -12.37
N ARG A 351 -8.17 -15.53 -12.56
CA ARG A 351 -7.33 -16.49 -11.84
C ARG A 351 -7.32 -16.24 -10.33
N THR A 352 -7.49 -15.00 -9.90
CA THR A 352 -7.56 -14.63 -8.47
C THR A 352 -8.87 -15.12 -7.87
N ILE A 353 -10.00 -14.94 -8.55
CA ILE A 353 -11.30 -15.51 -8.14
C ILE A 353 -11.21 -17.04 -8.07
N ALA A 354 -10.71 -17.69 -9.13
CA ALA A 354 -10.58 -19.15 -9.17
C ALA A 354 -9.65 -19.70 -8.08
N TRP A 355 -8.61 -18.95 -7.69
CA TRP A 355 -7.67 -19.37 -6.64
C TRP A 355 -8.22 -19.17 -5.23
N LEU A 356 -8.88 -18.04 -4.98
CA LEU A 356 -9.47 -17.73 -3.67
C LEU A 356 -10.77 -18.51 -3.42
N GLY A 357 -11.54 -18.78 -4.47
CA GLY A 357 -12.92 -19.26 -4.36
C GLY A 357 -13.84 -18.19 -3.74
N THR A 358 -15.00 -18.61 -3.25
CA THR A 358 -16.00 -17.71 -2.62
C THR A 358 -15.83 -17.59 -1.10
N ALA A 359 -15.14 -18.55 -0.47
CA ALA A 359 -14.95 -18.60 0.98
C ALA A 359 -13.71 -17.80 1.42
N SER A 360 -13.90 -16.66 2.09
CA SER A 360 -12.82 -15.84 2.63
C SER A 360 -12.27 -16.32 3.99
N ALA A 361 -12.87 -17.35 4.60
CA ALA A 361 -12.56 -17.82 5.97
C ALA A 361 -12.58 -16.66 6.99
N ALA A 362 -13.59 -15.79 6.90
CA ALA A 362 -13.73 -14.60 7.74
C ALA A 362 -12.49 -13.68 7.80
N HIS A 363 -11.71 -13.61 6.71
CA HIS A 363 -10.52 -12.76 6.66
C HIS A 363 -10.74 -11.56 5.72
N SER A 364 -10.84 -10.36 6.28
CA SER A 364 -11.08 -9.10 5.53
C SER A 364 -10.11 -8.87 4.36
N ARG A 365 -8.79 -9.09 4.52
CA ARG A 365 -7.83 -8.97 3.39
C ARG A 365 -8.03 -9.99 2.25
N HIS A 366 -8.53 -11.19 2.54
CA HIS A 366 -8.90 -12.13 1.47
C HIS A 366 -10.16 -11.66 0.76
N ARG A 367 -11.15 -11.18 1.52
CA ARG A 367 -12.36 -10.57 0.98
C ARG A 367 -12.04 -9.38 0.09
N GLN A 368 -11.17 -8.46 0.52
CA GLN A 368 -10.69 -7.33 -0.29
C GLN A 368 -10.19 -7.78 -1.66
N LYS A 369 -9.25 -8.73 -1.72
CA LYS A 369 -8.69 -9.22 -2.99
C LYS A 369 -9.72 -9.85 -3.92
N LEU A 370 -10.68 -10.58 -3.35
CA LEU A 370 -11.77 -11.19 -4.10
C LEU A 370 -12.71 -10.12 -4.67
N LEU A 371 -13.12 -9.16 -3.82
CA LEU A 371 -13.95 -8.02 -4.23
C LEU A 371 -13.26 -7.21 -5.31
N SER A 372 -11.98 -6.84 -5.14
CA SER A 372 -11.22 -6.13 -6.16
C SER A 372 -11.20 -6.85 -7.51
N ALA A 373 -11.04 -8.18 -7.51
CA ALA A 373 -11.07 -8.97 -8.74
C ALA A 373 -12.47 -9.00 -9.38
N LEU A 374 -13.53 -9.12 -8.58
CA LEU A 374 -14.92 -9.09 -9.06
C LEU A 374 -15.28 -7.73 -9.65
N LEU A 375 -14.95 -6.64 -8.96
CA LEU A 375 -15.18 -5.28 -9.44
C LEU A 375 -14.41 -4.99 -10.72
N TYR A 376 -13.16 -5.46 -10.82
CA TYR A 376 -12.36 -5.32 -12.03
C TYR A 376 -12.96 -6.06 -13.24
N LEU A 377 -13.68 -7.15 -12.99
CA LEU A 377 -14.39 -7.93 -14.00
C LEU A 377 -15.85 -7.49 -14.19
N GLU A 378 -16.26 -6.39 -13.54
CA GLU A 378 -17.61 -5.81 -13.62
C GLU A 378 -18.70 -6.76 -13.08
N ARG A 379 -18.33 -7.70 -12.20
CA ARG A 379 -19.24 -8.64 -11.52
C ARG A 379 -19.78 -8.02 -10.23
N TYR A 380 -20.43 -6.86 -10.38
CA TYR A 380 -20.82 -5.99 -9.27
C TYR A 380 -21.84 -6.61 -8.32
N GLU A 381 -22.86 -7.30 -8.86
CA GLU A 381 -23.88 -7.98 -8.07
C GLU A 381 -23.26 -9.07 -7.18
N GLU A 382 -22.36 -9.88 -7.73
CA GLU A 382 -21.64 -10.89 -6.98
C GLU A 382 -20.75 -10.28 -5.89
N ALA A 383 -20.08 -9.16 -6.19
CA ALA A 383 -19.28 -8.45 -5.19
C ALA A 383 -20.16 -7.94 -4.04
N GLN A 384 -21.33 -7.36 -4.35
CA GLN A 384 -22.28 -6.88 -3.35
C GLN A 384 -22.79 -8.02 -2.47
N GLN A 385 -23.27 -9.11 -3.06
CA GLN A 385 -23.76 -10.28 -2.31
C GLN A 385 -22.71 -10.88 -1.35
N LEU A 386 -21.42 -10.66 -1.60
CA LEU A 386 -20.33 -11.16 -0.76
C LEU A 386 -19.94 -10.22 0.39
N ILE A 387 -20.43 -8.99 0.43
CA ILE A 387 -20.03 -7.96 1.41
C ILE A 387 -21.20 -7.23 2.08
N ASP A 388 -22.37 -7.20 1.43
CA ASP A 388 -23.58 -6.54 1.92
C ASP A 388 -24.80 -7.49 1.72
N PRO A 389 -25.42 -8.00 2.80
CA PRO A 389 -25.19 -7.64 4.21
C PRO A 389 -23.81 -8.10 4.73
N MET A 390 -23.40 -7.52 5.87
CA MET A 390 -22.14 -7.83 6.55
C MET A 390 -21.89 -9.35 6.61
N PRO A 391 -20.78 -9.86 6.02
CA PRO A 391 -20.64 -11.29 5.72
C PRO A 391 -20.33 -12.16 6.95
N TRP A 392 -19.88 -11.57 8.05
CA TRP A 392 -19.69 -12.21 9.35
C TRP A 392 -19.60 -11.15 10.46
N GLU A 393 -19.80 -11.57 11.71
CA GLU A 393 -19.58 -10.68 12.86
C GLU A 393 -18.08 -10.38 13.04
N PRO A 394 -17.64 -9.12 12.91
CA PRO A 394 -16.23 -8.77 12.99
C PRO A 394 -15.65 -9.02 14.39
N SER A 395 -14.41 -9.51 14.45
CA SER A 395 -13.75 -9.80 15.73
C SER A 395 -13.17 -8.57 16.44
N SER A 396 -13.16 -7.42 15.76
CA SER A 396 -12.61 -6.16 16.27
C SER A 396 -13.19 -4.96 15.51
N THR A 397 -13.15 -3.78 16.12
CA THR A 397 -13.58 -2.52 15.49
C THR A 397 -12.86 -2.22 14.17
N PRO A 398 -11.51 -2.34 14.06
CA PRO A 398 -10.85 -2.13 12.76
C PRO A 398 -11.29 -3.13 11.68
N GLU A 399 -11.62 -4.37 12.06
CA GLU A 399 -12.15 -5.32 11.07
C GLU A 399 -13.54 -4.92 10.58
N ARG A 400 -14.41 -4.43 11.48
CA ARG A 400 -15.72 -3.88 11.14
C ARG A 400 -15.59 -2.73 10.16
N HIS A 401 -14.75 -1.74 10.46
CA HIS A 401 -14.51 -0.59 9.57
C HIS A 401 -14.04 -1.02 8.19
N ARG A 402 -13.12 -1.98 8.09
CA ARG A 402 -12.69 -2.49 6.79
C ARG A 402 -13.83 -3.11 5.98
N LEU A 403 -14.71 -3.88 6.62
CA LEU A 403 -15.82 -4.53 5.93
C LEU A 403 -16.88 -3.53 5.48
N GLU A 404 -17.25 -2.59 6.34
CA GLU A 404 -18.18 -1.49 6.02
C GLU A 404 -17.63 -0.62 4.89
N LYS A 405 -16.35 -0.26 4.96
CA LYS A 405 -15.68 0.51 3.92
C LYS A 405 -15.65 -0.22 2.57
N MET A 406 -15.37 -1.53 2.58
CA MET A 406 -15.43 -2.32 1.35
C MET A 406 -16.85 -2.40 0.80
N ALA A 407 -17.88 -2.51 1.65
CA ALA A 407 -19.28 -2.45 1.20
C ALA A 407 -19.57 -1.09 0.52
N ALA A 408 -19.20 0.01 1.17
CA ALA A 408 -19.35 1.35 0.61
C ALA A 408 -18.65 1.51 -0.75
N ASP A 409 -17.43 1.00 -0.91
CA ASP A 409 -16.70 1.02 -2.19
C ASP A 409 -17.41 0.19 -3.28
N VAL A 410 -18.04 -0.94 -2.93
CA VAL A 410 -18.85 -1.75 -3.85
C VAL A 410 -20.12 -1.03 -4.29
N HIS A 411 -20.74 -0.22 -3.44
CA HIS A 411 -21.87 0.61 -3.83
C HIS A 411 -21.44 1.79 -4.70
N LEU A 412 -20.32 2.44 -4.37
CA LEU A 412 -19.84 3.60 -5.12
C LEU A 412 -19.56 3.26 -6.59
N ILE A 413 -18.88 2.14 -6.86
CA ILE A 413 -18.57 1.72 -8.25
C ILE A 413 -19.82 1.35 -9.05
N GLN A 414 -20.98 1.22 -8.40
CA GLN A 414 -22.29 1.05 -9.03
C GLN A 414 -23.07 2.37 -9.13
N GLY A 415 -22.42 3.51 -8.92
CA GLY A 415 -23.04 4.85 -8.96
C GLY A 415 -23.91 5.20 -7.76
N ARG A 416 -23.73 4.51 -6.62
CA ARG A 416 -24.49 4.77 -5.38
C ARG A 416 -23.55 5.32 -4.30
N PRO A 417 -23.40 6.65 -4.15
CA PRO A 417 -22.45 7.25 -3.21
C PRO A 417 -22.94 7.27 -1.75
N ALA A 418 -24.25 7.16 -1.50
CA ALA A 418 -24.80 7.31 -0.15
C ALA A 418 -24.15 6.40 0.92
N PRO A 419 -23.88 5.10 0.67
CA PRO A 419 -23.18 4.26 1.65
C PRO A 419 -21.76 4.73 2.00
N LEU A 420 -21.06 5.39 1.06
CA LEU A 420 -19.77 6.01 1.34
C LEU A 420 -19.90 7.22 2.24
N VAL A 421 -20.88 8.08 1.97
CA VAL A 421 -21.19 9.26 2.79
C VAL A 421 -21.54 8.84 4.22
N ASP A 422 -22.42 7.86 4.37
CA ASP A 422 -22.85 7.36 5.69
C ASP A 422 -21.68 6.76 6.47
N TYR A 423 -20.85 5.95 5.80
CA TYR A 423 -19.61 5.43 6.40
C TYR A 423 -18.67 6.56 6.83
N ALA A 424 -18.41 7.54 5.95
CA ALA A 424 -17.51 8.65 6.25
C ALA A 424 -18.01 9.49 7.45
N ARG A 425 -19.32 9.74 7.53
CA ARG A 425 -19.96 10.45 8.65
C ARG A 425 -19.80 9.68 9.97
N ALA A 426 -20.04 8.37 9.96
CA ALA A 426 -19.84 7.53 11.15
C ALA A 426 -18.37 7.49 11.58
N ARG A 427 -17.43 7.41 10.62
CA ARG A 427 -15.99 7.45 10.92
C ARG A 427 -15.52 8.80 11.46
N ALA A 428 -16.09 9.91 11.00
CA ALA A 428 -15.79 11.24 11.51
C ALA A 428 -16.21 11.40 12.99
N GLN A 429 -17.28 10.72 13.40
CA GLN A 429 -17.71 10.70 14.81
C GLN A 429 -16.79 9.82 15.69
N ASP A 430 -16.36 8.66 15.21
CA ASP A 430 -15.49 7.75 15.97
C ASP A 430 -14.04 8.26 16.08
N LEU A 431 -13.51 8.85 15.01
CA LEU A 431 -12.16 9.42 14.98
C LEU A 431 -12.23 10.83 14.41
N PRO A 432 -12.50 11.87 15.22
CA PRO A 432 -12.41 13.26 14.76
C PRO A 432 -10.99 13.57 14.27
N LEU A 433 -10.86 14.12 13.07
CA LEU A 433 -9.57 14.54 12.50
C LEU A 433 -9.49 16.06 12.41
N PRO A 434 -8.29 16.67 12.57
CA PRO A 434 -8.13 18.11 12.44
C PRO A 434 -8.62 18.62 11.07
N ASN A 435 -9.32 19.75 11.09
CA ASN A 435 -9.78 20.51 9.93
C ASN A 435 -10.78 19.78 9.01
N GLU A 436 -11.36 18.66 9.45
CA GLU A 436 -12.46 18.01 8.70
C GLU A 436 -13.73 18.85 8.65
N GLU A 437 -14.08 19.55 9.72
CA GLU A 437 -15.27 20.42 9.73
C GLU A 437 -15.08 21.66 8.86
N THR A 438 -13.87 22.24 8.88
CA THR A 438 -13.49 23.31 7.94
C THR A 438 -13.64 22.83 6.50
N PHE A 439 -13.12 21.64 6.16
CA PHE A 439 -13.29 21.07 4.82
C PHE A 439 -14.77 20.79 4.49
N ARG A 440 -15.55 20.28 5.44
CA ARG A 440 -16.99 20.09 5.28
C ARG A 440 -17.69 21.40 4.92
N SER A 441 -17.37 22.49 5.61
CA SER A 441 -17.96 23.80 5.34
C SER A 441 -17.62 24.34 3.94
N LEU A 442 -16.46 23.95 3.39
CA LEU A 442 -16.05 24.30 2.04
C LEU A 442 -16.70 23.44 0.96
N ILE A 443 -17.15 22.22 1.27
CA ILE A 443 -17.60 21.26 0.23
C ILE A 443 -19.10 20.99 0.28
N ALA A 444 -19.70 20.89 1.47
CA ALA A 444 -21.07 20.44 1.62
C ALA A 444 -22.06 21.39 0.94
N GLY A 445 -22.86 20.85 0.01
CA GLY A 445 -23.82 21.62 -0.78
C GLY A 445 -23.20 22.61 -1.78
N GLN A 446 -21.88 22.62 -1.95
CA GLN A 446 -21.19 23.53 -2.87
C GLN A 446 -21.06 22.91 -4.27
N ARG A 447 -20.95 23.76 -5.29
CA ARG A 447 -20.48 23.38 -6.62
C ARG A 447 -18.95 23.43 -6.62
N VAL A 448 -18.31 22.28 -6.80
CA VAL A 448 -16.85 22.13 -6.73
C VAL A 448 -16.26 21.92 -8.12
N ALA A 449 -15.35 22.78 -8.57
CA ALA A 449 -14.54 22.54 -9.75
C ALA A 449 -13.27 21.76 -9.38
N VAL A 450 -13.02 20.63 -10.03
CA VAL A 450 -11.77 19.88 -9.94
C VAL A 450 -11.03 20.05 -11.26
N VAL A 451 -9.89 20.75 -11.21
CA VAL A 451 -9.11 21.10 -12.40
C VAL A 451 -7.83 20.27 -12.41
N GLY A 452 -7.68 19.43 -13.45
CA GLY A 452 -6.49 18.60 -13.61
C GLY A 452 -5.32 19.32 -14.25
N PRO A 453 -4.16 18.64 -14.31
CA PRO A 453 -2.92 19.23 -14.80
C PRO A 453 -2.72 19.06 -16.31
N ALA A 454 -3.68 18.48 -17.05
CA ALA A 454 -3.49 18.20 -18.46
C ALA A 454 -3.64 19.48 -19.29
N ASP A 455 -2.83 19.60 -20.35
CA ASP A 455 -3.04 20.62 -21.36
C ASP A 455 -4.00 20.09 -22.43
N THR A 456 -5.29 20.40 -22.26
CA THR A 456 -6.35 19.95 -23.18
C THR A 456 -6.64 20.96 -24.29
N GLY A 457 -6.07 22.17 -24.23
CA GLY A 457 -6.41 23.28 -25.12
C GLY A 457 -7.76 23.94 -24.81
N ASP A 458 -8.51 23.44 -23.84
CA ASP A 458 -9.79 24.01 -23.41
C ASP A 458 -9.59 25.42 -22.82
N ARG A 459 -10.52 26.34 -23.13
CA ARG A 459 -10.57 27.70 -22.57
C ARG A 459 -11.79 27.88 -21.68
N LEU A 460 -11.84 27.12 -20.59
CA LEU A 460 -12.99 27.03 -19.69
C LEU A 460 -12.79 27.84 -18.39
N GLY A 461 -11.86 28.78 -18.36
CA GLY A 461 -11.49 29.53 -17.17
C GLY A 461 -12.64 30.27 -16.49
N GLU A 462 -13.44 31.01 -17.25
CA GLU A 462 -14.62 31.70 -16.72
C GLU A 462 -15.64 30.73 -16.10
N MET A 463 -15.81 29.56 -16.73
CA MET A 463 -16.69 28.52 -16.20
C MET A 463 -16.13 27.91 -14.91
N ILE A 464 -14.82 27.65 -14.85
CA ILE A 464 -14.14 27.14 -13.65
C ILE A 464 -14.33 28.12 -12.49
N ASP A 465 -14.11 29.42 -12.72
CA ASP A 465 -14.22 30.45 -11.69
C ASP A 465 -15.66 30.69 -11.22
N SER A 466 -16.67 30.25 -11.99
CA SER A 466 -18.09 30.29 -11.63
C SER A 466 -18.53 29.23 -10.60
N TYR A 467 -17.66 28.27 -10.25
CA TYR A 467 -17.91 27.29 -9.19
C TYR A 467 -17.60 27.88 -7.83
N ASP A 468 -18.23 27.40 -6.76
CA ASP A 468 -18.08 27.95 -5.42
C ASP A 468 -16.69 27.67 -4.83
N VAL A 469 -16.11 26.51 -5.18
CA VAL A 469 -14.77 26.07 -4.75
C VAL A 469 -14.00 25.47 -5.92
N VAL A 470 -12.73 25.85 -6.06
CA VAL A 470 -11.81 25.32 -7.07
C VAL A 470 -10.68 24.51 -6.43
N ILE A 471 -10.58 23.23 -6.81
CA ILE A 471 -9.61 22.27 -6.30
C ILE A 471 -8.59 21.90 -7.38
N ARG A 472 -7.30 21.90 -7.03
CA ARG A 472 -6.19 21.45 -7.90
C ARG A 472 -5.26 20.44 -7.21
N PRO A 473 -4.58 19.56 -7.97
CA PRO A 473 -3.56 18.64 -7.44
C PRO A 473 -2.17 19.28 -7.24
N ARG A 474 -2.06 20.60 -7.44
CA ARG A 474 -0.88 21.41 -7.15
C ARG A 474 -1.31 22.87 -6.97
N LEU A 475 -0.63 23.59 -6.09
CA LEU A 475 -0.87 25.00 -5.86
C LEU A 475 -0.38 25.82 -7.06
N MET A 476 -1.24 26.69 -7.57
CA MET A 476 -0.93 27.76 -8.51
C MET A 476 -1.48 29.06 -7.91
N THR A 477 -0.58 30.01 -7.66
CA THR A 477 -0.88 31.34 -7.10
C THR A 477 -0.79 32.44 -8.17
N GLU A 478 0.02 32.23 -9.20
CA GLU A 478 0.20 33.18 -10.30
C GLU A 478 -0.51 32.68 -11.56
N PHE A 479 -1.34 33.54 -12.15
CA PHE A 479 -2.06 33.28 -13.40
C PHE A 479 -1.81 34.45 -14.36
N ASN A 480 -1.26 34.17 -15.54
CA ASN A 480 -1.32 35.13 -16.65
C ASN A 480 -2.69 35.03 -17.36
N ASP A 481 -2.96 35.93 -18.31
CA ASP A 481 -4.25 35.96 -19.01
C ASP A 481 -4.59 34.66 -19.76
N ASP A 482 -3.58 33.94 -20.27
CA ASP A 482 -3.80 32.68 -20.96
C ASP A 482 -4.09 31.54 -19.97
N ASP A 483 -3.35 31.48 -18.86
CA ASP A 483 -3.63 30.56 -17.75
C ASP A 483 -5.02 30.81 -17.18
N ALA A 484 -5.39 32.06 -16.92
CA ALA A 484 -6.71 32.42 -16.41
C ALA A 484 -7.82 31.97 -17.35
N ALA A 485 -7.65 32.17 -18.67
CA ALA A 485 -8.63 31.74 -19.66
C ALA A 485 -8.76 30.19 -19.78
N ARG A 486 -7.69 29.45 -19.50
CA ARG A 486 -7.66 27.97 -19.64
C ARG A 486 -8.00 27.23 -18.36
N LEU A 487 -7.44 27.69 -17.24
CA LEU A 487 -7.39 27.00 -15.95
C LEU A 487 -8.24 27.69 -14.88
N GLY A 488 -8.81 28.86 -15.17
CA GLY A 488 -9.39 29.75 -14.15
C GLY A 488 -8.32 30.56 -13.44
N SER A 489 -8.74 31.55 -12.65
CA SER A 489 -7.87 32.57 -12.05
C SER A 489 -7.62 32.40 -10.55
N ARG A 490 -8.13 31.32 -9.93
CA ARG A 490 -8.02 31.10 -8.47
C ARG A 490 -7.90 29.63 -8.09
N THR A 491 -7.28 29.33 -6.94
CA THR A 491 -7.20 28.00 -6.30
C THR A 491 -7.65 28.06 -4.85
N ASP A 492 -8.79 27.47 -4.51
CA ASP A 492 -9.27 27.45 -3.12
C ASP A 492 -8.65 26.31 -2.29
N ILE A 493 -8.47 25.13 -2.89
CA ILE A 493 -7.93 23.96 -2.21
C ILE A 493 -6.87 23.27 -3.08
N SER A 494 -5.73 22.95 -2.49
CA SER A 494 -4.66 22.21 -3.17
C SER A 494 -4.42 20.85 -2.53
N TYR A 495 -4.44 19.79 -3.34
CA TYR A 495 -4.10 18.44 -2.93
C TYR A 495 -2.64 18.15 -3.23
N PHE A 496 -1.90 17.63 -2.25
CA PHE A 496 -0.51 17.22 -2.47
C PHE A 496 -0.31 15.72 -2.35
N SER A 497 0.57 15.22 -3.21
CA SER A 497 1.16 13.91 -3.00
C SER A 497 2.10 13.98 -1.79
N GLY A 498 2.24 12.85 -1.07
CA GLY A 498 3.01 12.84 0.17
C GLY A 498 4.51 13.19 0.04
N ARG A 499 5.07 13.13 -1.17
CA ARG A 499 6.45 13.57 -1.43
C ARG A 499 6.55 15.09 -1.42
N ASP A 500 5.58 15.74 -2.06
CA ASP A 500 5.64 17.15 -2.38
C ASP A 500 5.20 17.99 -1.18
N LEU A 501 4.33 17.44 -0.31
CA LEU A 501 3.73 18.21 0.78
C LEU A 501 4.76 18.98 1.63
N THR A 502 5.84 18.35 2.08
CA THR A 502 6.85 18.99 2.95
C THR A 502 7.57 20.15 2.24
N ASP A 503 7.97 19.96 0.99
CA ASP A 503 8.71 20.96 0.21
C ASP A 503 7.83 22.17 -0.13
N PHE A 504 6.51 21.96 -0.25
CA PHE A 504 5.54 23.00 -0.60
C PHE A 504 4.94 23.72 0.62
N MET A 505 5.25 23.30 1.86
CA MET A 505 4.69 23.92 3.07
C MET A 505 4.93 25.44 3.17
N PRO A 506 6.14 25.98 2.87
CA PRO A 506 6.36 27.42 2.96
C PRO A 506 5.46 28.20 1.99
N VAL A 507 5.41 27.78 0.73
CA VAL A 507 4.58 28.44 -0.31
C VAL A 507 3.10 28.35 0.01
N ALA A 508 2.65 27.19 0.53
CA ALA A 508 1.26 27.03 0.93
C ALA A 508 0.87 27.90 2.11
N ARG A 509 1.79 28.10 3.07
CA ARG A 509 1.56 29.02 4.21
C ARG A 509 1.38 30.44 3.72
N ASP A 510 2.29 30.92 2.89
CA ASP A 510 2.23 32.29 2.36
C ASP A 510 0.91 32.54 1.59
N ALA A 511 0.47 31.55 0.79
CA ALA A 511 -0.79 31.63 0.06
C ALA A 511 -2.04 31.59 0.97
N VAL A 512 -1.99 30.88 2.09
CA VAL A 512 -3.07 30.90 3.09
C VAL A 512 -3.10 32.23 3.82
N ASP A 513 -1.94 32.73 4.25
CA ASP A 513 -1.81 33.99 4.98
C ASP A 513 -2.24 35.20 4.12
N SER A 514 -2.05 35.14 2.80
CA SER A 514 -2.54 36.16 1.84
C SER A 514 -4.02 36.00 1.46
N GLY A 515 -4.67 34.90 1.85
CA GLY A 515 -6.05 34.58 1.49
C GLY A 515 -6.25 34.03 0.08
N GLU A 516 -5.16 33.73 -0.65
CA GLU A 516 -5.20 33.11 -1.98
C GLU A 516 -5.57 31.62 -1.94
N LEU A 517 -5.29 30.94 -0.82
CA LEU A 517 -5.58 29.52 -0.60
C LEU A 517 -6.37 29.33 0.70
N LYS A 518 -7.42 28.50 0.68
CA LYS A 518 -8.22 28.22 1.88
C LYS A 518 -7.75 26.97 2.62
N MET A 519 -7.26 25.97 1.90
CA MET A 519 -6.85 24.70 2.51
C MET A 519 -5.85 23.91 1.66
N VAL A 520 -4.97 23.19 2.36
CA VAL A 520 -4.13 22.14 1.80
C VAL A 520 -4.65 20.78 2.23
N VAL A 521 -4.74 19.82 1.30
CA VAL A 521 -5.09 18.43 1.59
C VAL A 521 -3.92 17.50 1.29
N GLY A 522 -3.38 16.88 2.34
CA GLY A 522 -2.34 15.86 2.27
C GLY A 522 -2.91 14.44 2.23
N ARG A 523 -2.07 13.49 1.80
CA ARG A 523 -2.40 12.06 1.88
C ARG A 523 -2.36 11.56 3.33
N GLY A 524 -3.32 10.73 3.74
CA GLY A 524 -3.31 10.12 5.08
C GLY A 524 -2.00 9.39 5.43
N LEU A 525 -1.33 8.79 4.43
CA LEU A 525 0.00 8.18 4.61
C LEU A 525 1.11 9.14 5.05
N SER A 526 0.94 10.45 4.86
CA SER A 526 1.91 11.48 5.25
C SER A 526 1.63 12.06 6.63
N MET A 527 0.48 11.75 7.26
CA MET A 527 0.09 12.34 8.55
C MET A 527 1.11 12.09 9.65
N SER A 528 1.81 10.95 9.64
CA SER A 528 2.83 10.63 10.63
C SER A 528 4.01 11.62 10.65
N SER A 529 4.22 12.36 9.56
CA SER A 529 5.24 13.41 9.47
C SER A 529 4.83 14.73 10.12
N PHE A 530 3.59 14.85 10.62
CA PHE A 530 3.00 16.09 11.14
C PHE A 530 2.35 15.87 12.52
N THR A 531 2.99 15.07 13.38
CA THR A 531 2.42 14.68 14.68
C THR A 531 2.62 15.72 15.78
N ASP A 532 3.61 16.60 15.66
CA ASP A 532 3.93 17.61 16.69
C ASP A 532 3.08 18.88 16.53
N GLU A 533 2.86 19.35 15.30
CA GLU A 533 2.06 20.54 15.00
C GLU A 533 1.45 20.44 13.59
N GLN A 534 0.11 20.43 13.51
CA GLN A 534 -0.63 20.45 12.25
C GLN A 534 -1.30 21.83 12.12
N PRO A 535 -0.96 22.64 11.09
CA PRO A 535 -1.63 23.92 10.86
C PRO A 535 -3.15 23.75 10.66
N ASP A 536 -3.92 24.77 11.04
CA ASP A 536 -5.39 24.83 10.92
C ASP A 536 -5.89 24.86 9.45
N TRP A 537 -5.01 25.17 8.51
CA TRP A 537 -5.26 25.10 7.07
C TRP A 537 -4.80 23.80 6.40
N LEU A 538 -4.14 22.88 7.12
CA LEU A 538 -3.70 21.59 6.59
C LEU A 538 -4.66 20.48 7.03
N ARG A 539 -5.22 19.72 6.10
CA ARG A 539 -6.02 18.51 6.37
C ARG A 539 -5.36 17.28 5.76
N PHE A 540 -5.55 16.10 6.37
CA PHE A 540 -5.27 14.83 5.73
C PHE A 540 -6.58 14.11 5.40
N TYR A 541 -6.76 13.69 4.15
CA TYR A 541 -7.97 12.94 3.80
C TYR A 541 -7.99 11.59 4.52
N ARG A 542 -9.19 11.16 4.93
CA ARG A 542 -9.37 10.01 5.80
C ARG A 542 -9.11 8.69 5.10
N HIS A 543 -9.72 8.46 3.94
CA HIS A 543 -9.63 7.17 3.24
C HIS A 543 -9.64 7.32 1.72
N ASP A 544 -8.97 6.38 1.06
CA ASP A 544 -8.96 6.18 -0.39
C ASP A 544 -9.91 5.04 -0.79
N PHE A 545 -10.26 4.94 -2.07
CA PHE A 545 -10.92 3.75 -2.61
C PHE A 545 -10.02 2.51 -2.44
N SER A 546 -10.54 1.46 -1.81
CA SER A 546 -9.72 0.34 -1.32
C SER A 546 -9.77 -0.91 -2.19
N LEU A 547 -10.67 -0.93 -3.19
CA LEU A 547 -10.95 -2.13 -3.98
C LEU A 547 -10.31 -2.12 -5.37
N GLY A 548 -9.27 -1.33 -5.61
CA GLY A 548 -8.48 -1.40 -6.85
C GLY A 548 -7.76 -2.74 -7.01
N PHE A 549 -7.96 -3.42 -8.14
CA PHE A 549 -7.29 -4.70 -8.42
C PHE A 549 -5.79 -4.54 -8.69
N HIS A 550 -5.42 -3.43 -9.33
CA HIS A 550 -4.03 -3.06 -9.60
C HIS A 550 -3.77 -1.62 -9.18
N GLY A 551 -3.33 -1.47 -7.93
CA GLY A 551 -2.99 -0.16 -7.38
C GLY A 551 -4.21 0.65 -6.91
N PRO A 552 -3.96 1.73 -6.14
CA PRO A 552 -4.99 2.67 -5.72
C PRO A 552 -5.32 3.67 -6.82
N PRO A 553 -6.45 4.42 -6.68
CA PRO A 553 -6.74 5.54 -7.57
C PRO A 553 -5.59 6.54 -7.70
N MET A 554 -5.53 7.23 -8.83
CA MET A 554 -4.64 8.35 -9.10
C MET A 554 -5.11 9.65 -8.43
N GLY A 555 -4.34 10.73 -8.55
CA GLY A 555 -4.62 12.02 -7.90
C GLY A 555 -6.07 12.48 -8.06
N ILE A 556 -6.56 12.55 -9.30
CA ILE A 556 -7.94 12.94 -9.60
C ILE A 556 -8.96 11.99 -8.96
N GLY A 557 -8.80 10.68 -9.14
CA GLY A 557 -9.69 9.68 -8.55
C GLY A 557 -9.74 9.78 -7.02
N ARG A 558 -8.63 10.11 -6.36
CA ARG A 558 -8.57 10.36 -4.90
C ARG A 558 -9.27 11.65 -4.50
N ILE A 559 -9.08 12.74 -5.24
CA ILE A 559 -9.77 14.02 -4.99
C ILE A 559 -11.27 13.80 -5.07
N LEU A 560 -11.76 13.18 -6.15
CA LEU A 560 -13.19 12.89 -6.32
C LEU A 560 -13.70 12.02 -5.17
N TYR A 561 -12.96 10.98 -4.80
CA TYR A 561 -13.32 10.09 -3.71
C TYR A 561 -13.38 10.79 -2.34
N ASP A 562 -12.48 11.74 -2.08
CA ASP A 562 -12.49 12.53 -0.84
C ASP A 562 -13.63 13.53 -0.80
N VAL A 563 -13.80 14.32 -1.88
CA VAL A 563 -14.85 15.36 -1.98
C VAL A 563 -16.25 14.76 -1.84
N LEU A 564 -16.52 13.60 -2.45
CA LEU A 564 -17.83 12.94 -2.39
C LEU A 564 -18.30 12.61 -0.96
N GLN A 565 -17.37 12.42 -0.02
CA GLN A 565 -17.69 12.10 1.38
C GLN A 565 -18.40 13.26 2.11
N PHE A 566 -18.35 14.46 1.53
CA PHE A 566 -18.89 15.69 2.11
C PHE A 566 -20.11 16.22 1.36
N GLU A 567 -20.73 15.40 0.50
CA GLU A 567 -22.03 15.70 -0.12
C GLU A 567 -22.04 17.04 -0.89
N PRO A 568 -21.16 17.24 -1.89
CA PRO A 568 -21.22 18.43 -2.74
C PRO A 568 -22.52 18.46 -3.53
N ALA A 569 -23.00 19.65 -3.90
CA ALA A 569 -24.16 19.78 -4.78
C ALA A 569 -23.82 19.36 -6.21
N GLN A 570 -22.60 19.66 -6.66
CA GLN A 570 -22.10 19.30 -7.98
C GLN A 570 -20.57 19.24 -7.96
N ILE A 571 -19.99 18.37 -8.77
CA ILE A 571 -18.56 18.36 -9.11
C ILE A 571 -18.43 18.57 -10.62
N GLY A 572 -17.71 19.62 -11.03
CA GLY A 572 -17.29 19.84 -12.41
C GLY A 572 -15.85 19.38 -12.62
N LEU A 573 -15.60 18.54 -13.63
CA LEU A 573 -14.27 18.04 -13.96
C LEU A 573 -13.72 18.74 -15.20
N PHE A 574 -12.54 19.35 -15.07
CA PHE A 574 -11.92 20.19 -16.09
C PHE A 574 -10.47 19.78 -16.35
N ASN A 575 -10.01 19.97 -17.59
CA ASN A 575 -8.60 19.85 -18.00
C ASN A 575 -7.96 18.52 -17.58
N ILE A 576 -8.69 17.43 -17.83
CA ILE A 576 -8.31 16.04 -17.55
C ILE A 576 -8.60 15.22 -18.78
N ASP A 577 -7.58 14.57 -19.33
CA ASP A 577 -7.70 13.71 -20.51
C ASP A 577 -7.49 12.22 -20.18
N PHE A 578 -7.30 11.87 -18.90
CA PHE A 578 -6.94 10.52 -18.47
C PHE A 578 -5.81 9.88 -19.31
N PHE A 579 -4.82 10.68 -19.69
CA PHE A 579 -3.65 10.30 -20.50
C PHE A 579 -3.94 9.91 -21.94
N THR A 580 -5.09 10.31 -22.51
CA THR A 580 -5.37 10.11 -23.95
C THR A 580 -4.85 11.23 -24.83
N GLY A 581 -4.39 12.35 -24.26
CA GLY A 581 -3.91 13.52 -25.00
C GLY A 581 -2.44 13.48 -25.40
N GLN A 582 -1.90 14.66 -25.71
CA GLN A 582 -0.56 14.80 -26.29
C GLN A 582 0.56 14.70 -25.24
N THR A 583 0.32 15.17 -24.03
CA THR A 583 1.29 15.18 -22.93
C THR A 583 0.65 14.61 -21.68
N ALA A 584 1.45 13.98 -20.82
CA ALA A 584 0.94 13.47 -19.55
C ALA A 584 0.53 14.61 -18.59
N PHE A 585 1.14 15.79 -18.76
CA PHE A 585 0.91 17.00 -17.99
C PHE A 585 1.13 18.24 -18.88
N GLY A 586 0.53 19.36 -18.52
CA GLY A 586 0.79 20.65 -19.15
C GLY A 586 2.20 21.19 -18.89
N ALA A 587 2.62 22.15 -19.71
CA ALA A 587 3.94 22.78 -19.58
C ALA A 587 4.16 23.37 -18.17
N GLY A 588 5.37 23.24 -17.63
CA GLY A 588 5.71 23.71 -16.28
C GLY A 588 5.22 22.86 -15.12
N TYR A 589 4.31 21.89 -15.36
CA TYR A 589 3.81 21.02 -14.28
C TYR A 589 4.88 20.05 -13.76
N ARG A 590 5.76 19.53 -14.65
CA ARG A 590 6.91 18.68 -14.32
C ARG A 590 8.07 18.95 -15.26
N GLU A 591 9.26 18.44 -14.91
CA GLU A 591 10.45 18.50 -15.76
C GLU A 591 10.24 17.76 -17.09
N ASP A 592 10.95 18.17 -18.15
CA ASP A 592 10.82 17.58 -19.49
C ASP A 592 11.12 16.07 -19.54
N LYS A 593 11.97 15.56 -18.65
CA LYS A 593 12.24 14.11 -18.54
C LYS A 593 10.98 13.30 -18.15
N ASP A 594 9.99 13.95 -17.56
CA ASP A 594 8.74 13.39 -17.06
C ASP A 594 7.55 13.65 -18.02
N SER A 595 7.81 13.89 -19.31
CA SER A 595 6.74 14.13 -20.30
C SER A 595 6.34 12.90 -21.13
N GLY A 596 6.94 11.73 -20.88
CA GLY A 596 6.57 10.46 -21.51
C GLY A 596 7.15 9.24 -20.81
N LEU A 597 6.86 8.04 -21.30
CA LEU A 597 7.42 6.79 -20.77
C LEU A 597 8.90 6.66 -21.14
N GLY A 598 9.69 6.10 -20.24
CA GLY A 598 11.10 5.82 -20.52
C GLY A 598 11.95 5.76 -19.26
N PRO A 599 13.26 5.49 -19.39
CA PRO A 599 14.15 5.33 -18.24
C PRO A 599 14.10 6.51 -17.27
N TYR A 600 13.99 6.23 -15.98
CA TYR A 600 13.94 7.21 -14.89
C TYR A 600 12.76 8.20 -14.90
N SER A 601 11.83 8.09 -15.85
CA SER A 601 10.63 8.93 -15.91
C SER A 601 9.62 8.56 -14.82
N ILE A 602 9.04 9.57 -14.17
CA ILE A 602 7.95 9.36 -13.20
C ILE A 602 6.65 8.91 -13.87
N VAL A 603 6.47 9.20 -15.17
CA VAL A 603 5.29 8.79 -15.97
C VAL A 603 5.15 7.27 -15.98
N ASN A 604 6.26 6.53 -15.81
CA ASN A 604 6.22 5.08 -15.66
C ASN A 604 5.28 4.62 -14.53
N GLU A 605 5.19 5.37 -13.42
CA GLU A 605 4.32 5.02 -12.29
C GLU A 605 2.84 4.94 -12.68
N ILE A 606 2.41 5.70 -13.69
CA ILE A 606 1.03 5.67 -14.21
C ILE A 606 0.65 4.25 -14.67
N LEU A 607 1.58 3.51 -15.27
CA LEU A 607 1.32 2.14 -15.73
C LEU A 607 1.72 1.07 -14.73
N LEU A 608 2.68 1.36 -13.84
CA LEU A 608 3.25 0.40 -12.91
C LEU A 608 2.46 0.27 -11.61
N ALA A 609 1.88 1.39 -11.15
CA ALA A 609 1.22 1.52 -9.85
C ALA A 609 -0.27 1.83 -9.95
N HIS A 610 -0.80 2.09 -11.16
CA HIS A 610 -2.20 2.45 -11.38
C HIS A 610 -2.85 1.66 -12.52
N ASP A 611 -4.19 1.70 -12.54
CA ASP A 611 -5.01 0.99 -13.52
C ASP A 611 -5.93 1.97 -14.23
N LEU A 612 -5.45 2.50 -15.37
CA LEU A 612 -6.14 3.55 -16.13
C LEU A 612 -7.57 3.15 -16.54
N VAL A 613 -7.81 1.88 -16.88
CA VAL A 613 -9.16 1.39 -17.20
C VAL A 613 -10.05 1.43 -15.96
N PHE A 614 -9.52 1.02 -14.82
CA PHE A 614 -10.26 1.10 -13.57
C PHE A 614 -10.55 2.56 -13.14
N GLU A 615 -9.60 3.49 -13.30
CA GLU A 615 -9.80 4.93 -13.03
C GLU A 615 -10.94 5.50 -13.88
N HIS A 616 -10.94 5.20 -15.17
CA HIS A 616 -11.96 5.65 -16.12
C HIS A 616 -13.34 5.13 -15.69
N ARG A 617 -13.45 3.84 -15.38
CA ARG A 617 -14.70 3.22 -14.88
C ARG A 617 -15.16 3.81 -13.56
N LEU A 618 -14.25 4.00 -12.59
CA LEU A 618 -14.59 4.61 -11.30
C LEU A 618 -15.13 6.03 -11.48
N THR A 619 -14.50 6.83 -12.33
CA THR A 619 -14.95 8.18 -12.66
C THR A 619 -16.34 8.16 -13.32
N LYS A 620 -16.57 7.26 -14.28
CA LYS A 620 -17.90 7.08 -14.91
C LYS A 620 -18.97 6.64 -13.92
N ALA A 621 -18.63 5.75 -12.99
CA ALA A 621 -19.55 5.34 -11.93
C ALA A 621 -19.95 6.53 -11.04
N ILE A 622 -18.99 7.38 -10.67
CA ILE A 622 -19.27 8.60 -9.92
C ILE A 622 -20.17 9.54 -10.74
N ALA A 623 -19.91 9.73 -12.03
CA ALA A 623 -20.76 10.54 -12.91
C ALA A 623 -22.19 9.99 -13.03
N ALA A 624 -22.36 8.67 -13.05
CA ALA A 624 -23.68 8.03 -13.08
C ALA A 624 -24.53 8.30 -11.82
N SER A 625 -23.93 8.79 -10.72
CA SER A 625 -24.69 9.25 -9.54
C SER A 625 -25.39 10.60 -9.75
N GLY A 626 -25.06 11.32 -10.83
CA GLY A 626 -25.56 12.66 -11.12
C GLY A 626 -24.79 13.80 -10.46
N VAL A 627 -23.85 13.51 -9.55
CA VAL A 627 -23.08 14.54 -8.83
C VAL A 627 -21.90 15.07 -9.66
N LEU A 628 -21.33 14.26 -10.55
CA LEU A 628 -20.12 14.62 -11.33
C LEU A 628 -20.45 14.85 -12.80
N THR A 629 -19.99 15.98 -13.35
CA THR A 629 -20.07 16.31 -14.78
C THR A 629 -18.67 16.58 -15.34
N GLY A 630 -18.32 15.95 -16.46
CA GLY A 630 -17.09 16.27 -17.20
C GLY A 630 -17.33 17.39 -18.21
N HIS A 631 -16.40 18.33 -18.30
CA HIS A 631 -16.44 19.46 -19.25
C HIS A 631 -15.26 19.42 -20.21
N GLY A 632 -15.46 19.92 -21.43
CA GLY A 632 -14.44 19.88 -22.49
C GLY A 632 -13.93 18.46 -22.75
N VAL A 633 -12.62 18.32 -22.91
CA VAL A 633 -11.96 17.03 -23.14
C VAL A 633 -12.26 16.02 -22.03
N ALA A 634 -12.44 16.46 -20.78
CA ALA A 634 -12.79 15.55 -19.68
C ALA A 634 -14.15 14.88 -19.90
N GLY A 635 -15.14 15.63 -20.39
CA GLY A 635 -16.44 15.11 -20.76
C GLY A 635 -16.35 14.12 -21.92
N ASP A 636 -15.60 14.46 -22.96
CA ASP A 636 -15.40 13.62 -24.13
C ASP A 636 -14.77 12.27 -23.77
N VAL A 637 -13.69 12.28 -22.98
CA VAL A 637 -13.00 11.06 -22.56
C VAL A 637 -13.88 10.20 -21.64
N MET A 638 -14.64 10.80 -20.73
CA MET A 638 -15.61 10.06 -19.89
C MET A 638 -16.72 9.41 -20.73
N GLY A 639 -17.08 10.02 -21.86
CA GLY A 639 -18.06 9.50 -22.82
C GLY A 639 -17.60 8.24 -23.57
N LEU A 640 -16.29 8.01 -23.70
CA LEU A 640 -15.74 6.88 -24.45
C LEU A 640 -16.20 5.52 -23.90
N SER A 641 -16.38 4.55 -24.80
CA SER A 641 -16.44 3.15 -24.41
C SER A 641 -15.06 2.70 -23.91
N GLU A 642 -14.98 1.57 -23.19
CA GLU A 642 -13.68 1.04 -22.77
C GLU A 642 -12.78 0.68 -23.96
N ALA A 643 -13.36 0.13 -25.02
CA ALA A 643 -12.62 -0.21 -26.23
C ALA A 643 -12.02 1.03 -26.88
N ASP A 644 -12.82 2.10 -27.00
CA ASP A 644 -12.38 3.37 -27.57
C ASP A 644 -11.34 4.04 -26.67
N TYR A 645 -11.54 4.03 -25.34
CA TYR A 645 -10.57 4.55 -24.38
C TYR A 645 -9.21 3.82 -24.46
N LEU A 646 -9.23 2.48 -24.56
CA LEU A 646 -8.02 1.68 -24.75
C LEU A 646 -7.32 1.96 -26.08
N GLN A 647 -8.08 2.25 -27.14
CA GLN A 647 -7.55 2.67 -28.42
C GLN A 647 -6.89 4.05 -28.29
N SER A 648 -7.57 5.02 -27.68
CA SER A 648 -7.01 6.35 -27.43
C SER A 648 -5.75 6.31 -26.56
N LEU A 649 -5.69 5.45 -25.53
CA LEU A 649 -4.47 5.23 -24.74
C LEU A 649 -3.32 4.62 -25.56
N THR A 650 -3.64 3.79 -26.55
CA THR A 650 -2.65 3.18 -27.45
C THR A 650 -2.05 4.22 -28.40
N GLU A 651 -2.88 5.15 -28.88
CA GLU A 651 -2.48 6.20 -29.82
C GLU A 651 -1.86 7.42 -29.12
N SER A 652 -2.13 7.58 -27.82
CA SER A 652 -1.68 8.69 -26.99
C SER A 652 -0.17 8.91 -27.02
N PRO A 653 0.30 10.08 -27.46
CA PRO A 653 1.69 10.48 -27.35
C PRO A 653 2.16 10.63 -25.90
N ALA A 654 1.25 10.95 -24.96
CA ALA A 654 1.56 11.06 -23.53
C ALA A 654 2.13 9.75 -22.95
N LEU A 655 1.74 8.60 -23.53
CA LEU A 655 2.19 7.27 -23.14
C LEU A 655 3.12 6.63 -24.17
N ARG A 656 3.79 7.43 -25.01
CA ARG A 656 4.82 6.94 -25.93
C ARG A 656 6.15 6.78 -25.22
N THR A 657 6.77 5.62 -25.43
CA THR A 657 8.14 5.36 -24.95
C THR A 657 9.12 6.18 -25.77
N ARG A 658 9.91 7.01 -25.09
CA ARG A 658 10.99 7.76 -25.74
C ARG A 658 12.15 6.82 -26.04
N ILE A 659 12.51 6.75 -27.31
CA ILE A 659 13.74 6.08 -27.75
C ILE A 659 14.89 7.03 -27.40
N ARG A 660 15.92 6.49 -26.74
CA ARG A 660 17.14 7.24 -26.39
C ARG A 660 17.90 7.68 -27.63
#